data_AF-F0W336-F1
#
_entry.id   AF-F0W336-F1
#
_cell.length_a   1.000
_cell.length_b   1.000
_cell.length_c   1.000
_cell.angle_alpha   90.00
_cell.angle_beta   90.00
_cell.angle_gamma   90.00
#
_symmetry.space_group_name_H-M   'P 1'
#
loop_
_entity.id
_entity.type
_entity.pdbx_description
1 polymer ?
#
loop_
_entity_poly.entity_id
_entity_poly.type
_entity_poly.pdbx_seq_one_letter_code
_entity_poly.pdbx_strand_id
1 'polypeptide(L)'
;MLWVPCFLALVPCVLVLGQTPPIIVRGNKLFNSETKERFFIKGLTYEYAVSDTYYEQYSKDVIRTKLQGLEFNAIRLYDVNPEQSYEKFMNDMAAMGVYVIVAASPDNNPYYGVYRYSTIDKRLGPNNDDFSKTCYPALLLQYGKKVIANFAAYDNTLAILVANEIMQADLTAAACVKQYVADLKSWMRVNGKKIRLIPLAYAAADSSYAGKIDNADIYHVLKIQGLLCGDQMVNGGMLKSIDIYLINEYRWCPQSSYAESYERFLNMAKGLPITIAFGEYGCKLTKSTPRDWGMVPFMYDAPSQTQGFSATFSGGLAYSFGLAKLSADSLFPMFTGGSSEITGVPSDVPTVDYANLKKSFASHNSNKEVGSWSSDNICTWYPLTDAKIDPSNNRAISDGWIPPTCSSKNLVVASTDTWKTPSREGVVCTDDGKTCDVILFKAFDTTQQSICGSYSVQNGGTLCNSSAACGTKGQCISSNGIATCRCIACYTGTLCNIRDFSSCSSLSSFPAAPKYIFTIAAIFLVIMLAVFITLAIIAHRKSIVINKLGKELQMRTKCGIQSKMPPKKKQEEAPRSYLGRPGNNVKIGIVGVPNVGKSTFFNCMSKLNIPAENFPFCTIEPNEAVVPVPDQRFHWLVEKYQPTSVVPPVMTITDIAGLVRGASEGAGLGNAFLSHIQAVDAIYHMVRAFDSTEITHVEGNVDPVRDIQIIQDELRLKDIERVVKHVDGFRKGVERGLGGKEKKAELEAFLRIQEWLQEGKDVSFGNWSALEINLLNTMQLLTAKPVVFLVNVSKRDYLRKANKYLPKIAEYVNERGGGEQIIPLSCEFELELLDMDASGQLAEYQKENPTHKSVINRILKMGYHALGLIHFFTAGKDEVRGWTIRKGRLAPQAAGVIHTDFEKGFIMAEVQAFADLKEYGTEEAVKKAGKLKQQGKKYEVQDGDIIFFKFNN
;
A
#
# COMPACT_ATOMS: atom_id res chain seq x y z
N MET A 1 -42.98 -22.36 -50.65
CA MET A 1 -43.34 -20.94 -50.41
C MET A 1 -43.67 -20.82 -48.93
N LEU A 2 -42.72 -20.36 -48.12
CA LEU A 2 -42.57 -18.95 -47.74
C LEU A 2 -43.77 -18.45 -46.93
N TRP A 3 -43.61 -18.44 -45.60
CA TRP A 3 -43.95 -17.36 -44.68
C TRP A 3 -43.32 -17.71 -43.31
N VAL A 4 -42.35 -16.92 -42.87
CA VAL A 4 -41.68 -17.08 -41.56
C VAL A 4 -42.17 -15.92 -40.67
N PRO A 5 -42.85 -16.18 -39.55
CA PRO A 5 -43.22 -15.12 -38.61
C PRO A 5 -42.04 -14.75 -37.72
N CYS A 6 -41.90 -13.45 -37.44
CA CYS A 6 -40.87 -12.93 -36.55
C CYS A 6 -41.01 -13.48 -35.12
N PHE A 7 -39.93 -14.05 -34.58
CA PHE A 7 -39.73 -14.08 -33.14
C PHE A 7 -38.96 -12.82 -32.72
N LEU A 8 -39.68 -11.84 -32.17
CA LEU A 8 -39.06 -10.76 -31.41
C LEU A 8 -38.49 -11.36 -30.12
N ALA A 9 -37.16 -11.55 -30.08
CA ALA A 9 -36.46 -11.80 -28.83
C ALA A 9 -36.44 -10.50 -28.01
N LEU A 10 -37.36 -10.38 -27.07
CA LEU A 10 -37.27 -9.42 -25.97
C LEU A 10 -36.07 -9.78 -25.09
N VAL A 11 -34.88 -9.31 -25.47
CA VAL A 11 -33.74 -9.25 -24.55
C VAL A 11 -34.12 -8.24 -23.46
N PRO A 12 -34.16 -8.63 -22.17
CA PRO A 12 -34.32 -7.65 -21.11
C PRO A 12 -33.09 -6.76 -21.15
N CYS A 13 -33.28 -5.49 -21.53
CA CYS A 13 -32.25 -4.47 -21.43
C CYS A 13 -31.97 -4.26 -19.94
N VAL A 14 -30.96 -4.98 -19.43
CA VAL A 14 -30.37 -4.69 -18.13
C VAL A 14 -29.72 -3.33 -18.28
N LEU A 15 -30.43 -2.30 -17.84
CA LEU A 15 -29.88 -0.97 -17.59
C LEU A 15 -28.79 -1.14 -16.53
N VAL A 16 -27.56 -1.33 -16.99
CA VAL A 16 -26.37 -1.12 -16.18
C VAL A 16 -26.44 0.32 -15.70
N LEU A 17 -26.55 0.50 -14.39
CA LEU A 17 -26.62 1.82 -13.77
C LEU A 17 -25.28 2.55 -14.00
N GLY A 18 -25.27 3.43 -15.00
CA GLY A 18 -24.34 4.54 -15.21
C GLY A 18 -22.87 4.30 -14.85
N GLN A 19 -22.12 3.60 -15.70
CA GLN A 19 -20.68 3.91 -15.80
C GLN A 19 -20.54 5.26 -16.53
N THR A 20 -19.79 6.20 -15.94
CA THR A 20 -19.39 7.47 -16.56
C THR A 20 -18.01 7.30 -17.20
N PRO A 21 -17.89 7.17 -18.54
CA PRO A 21 -16.63 6.82 -19.18
C PRO A 21 -15.59 7.93 -19.05
N PRO A 22 -14.29 7.62 -18.94
CA PRO A 22 -13.27 8.62 -18.66
C PRO A 22 -13.16 9.68 -19.76
N ILE A 23 -12.98 10.94 -19.34
CA ILE A 23 -12.63 12.02 -20.26
C ILE A 23 -11.13 11.94 -20.58
N ILE A 24 -10.81 12.10 -21.87
CA ILE A 24 -9.47 12.07 -22.43
C ILE A 24 -9.13 13.41 -23.09
N VAL A 25 -7.92 13.94 -22.82
CA VAL A 25 -7.36 15.07 -23.61
C VAL A 25 -6.85 14.54 -24.94
N ARG A 26 -7.20 15.22 -26.04
CA ARG A 26 -6.59 15.05 -27.36
C ARG A 26 -6.33 16.42 -27.97
N GLY A 27 -5.06 16.80 -28.06
CA GLY A 27 -4.62 18.11 -28.51
C GLY A 27 -5.22 19.19 -27.61
N ASN A 28 -5.94 20.13 -28.22
CA ASN A 28 -6.55 21.24 -27.50
C ASN A 28 -7.99 20.98 -27.01
N LYS A 29 -8.48 19.73 -27.09
CA LYS A 29 -9.86 19.37 -26.75
C LYS A 29 -9.94 18.20 -25.77
N LEU A 30 -11.01 18.21 -24.98
CA LEU A 30 -11.43 17.11 -24.11
C LEU A 30 -12.55 16.32 -24.78
N PHE A 31 -12.57 15.01 -24.58
CA PHE A 31 -13.60 14.14 -25.13
C PHE A 31 -13.94 12.97 -24.22
N ASN A 32 -15.18 12.49 -24.26
CA ASN A 32 -15.55 11.21 -23.66
C ASN A 32 -14.93 10.04 -24.46
N SER A 33 -14.30 9.07 -23.78
CA SER A 33 -13.59 7.97 -24.44
C SER A 33 -14.49 7.05 -25.28
N GLU A 34 -15.75 6.89 -24.91
CA GLU A 34 -16.70 5.95 -25.52
C GLU A 34 -17.63 6.63 -26.53
N THR A 35 -18.35 7.67 -26.10
CA THR A 35 -19.32 8.38 -26.98
C THR A 35 -18.63 9.23 -28.04
N LYS A 36 -17.35 9.57 -27.81
CA LYS A 36 -16.53 10.49 -28.61
C LYS A 36 -17.06 11.93 -28.66
N GLU A 37 -18.11 12.25 -27.92
CA GLU A 37 -18.60 13.62 -27.81
C GLU A 37 -17.56 14.49 -27.09
N ARG A 38 -17.36 15.71 -27.61
CA ARG A 38 -16.48 16.71 -27.01
C ARG A 38 -17.02 17.13 -25.66
N PHE A 39 -16.14 17.06 -24.67
CA PHE A 39 -16.45 17.44 -23.31
C PHE A 39 -16.10 18.91 -23.09
N PHE A 40 -17.11 19.73 -22.82
CA PHE A 40 -16.92 21.09 -22.31
C PHE A 40 -17.07 21.06 -20.80
N ILE A 41 -16.11 21.63 -20.07
CA ILE A 41 -16.18 21.82 -18.63
C ILE A 41 -17.27 22.86 -18.37
N LYS A 42 -18.45 22.43 -17.88
CA LYS A 42 -19.54 23.30 -17.44
C LYS A 42 -19.71 23.05 -15.94
N GLY A 43 -18.81 23.64 -15.14
CA GLY A 43 -18.60 23.19 -13.77
C GLY A 43 -18.59 24.27 -12.71
N LEU A 44 -18.31 23.83 -11.48
CA LEU A 44 -18.26 24.64 -10.26
C LEU A 44 -16.94 24.42 -9.51
N THR A 45 -16.46 25.43 -8.81
CA THR A 45 -15.46 25.26 -7.74
C THR A 45 -16.12 24.75 -6.44
N TYR A 46 -15.37 23.99 -5.64
CA TYR A 46 -15.84 23.48 -4.35
C TYR A 46 -14.68 23.36 -3.35
N GLU A 47 -14.82 24.07 -2.23
CA GLU A 47 -13.74 24.35 -1.26
C GLU A 47 -13.93 23.62 0.09
N TYR A 48 -14.97 22.79 0.23
CA TYR A 48 -15.15 21.93 1.42
C TYR A 48 -14.49 20.57 1.23
N ALA A 49 -14.03 19.99 2.34
CA ALA A 49 -13.50 18.63 2.38
C ALA A 49 -14.61 17.62 2.05
N VAL A 50 -14.41 16.84 0.99
CA VAL A 50 -15.35 15.79 0.53
C VAL A 50 -14.80 14.37 0.72
N SER A 51 -13.85 14.16 1.64
CA SER A 51 -13.52 12.79 2.06
C SER A 51 -14.71 12.14 2.75
N ASP A 52 -14.78 10.81 2.77
CA ASP A 52 -15.92 10.03 3.26
C ASP A 52 -16.31 10.31 4.73
N THR A 53 -15.38 10.90 5.50
CA THR A 53 -15.57 11.45 6.86
C THR A 53 -16.43 12.71 6.88
N TYR A 54 -16.20 13.64 5.94
CA TYR A 54 -16.80 14.98 5.93
C TYR A 54 -17.93 15.10 4.90
N TYR A 55 -17.89 14.31 3.83
CA TYR A 55 -18.87 14.34 2.75
C TYR A 55 -20.28 14.08 3.26
N GLU A 56 -20.51 12.95 3.93
CA GLU A 56 -21.82 12.60 4.51
C GLU A 56 -22.34 13.64 5.51
N GLN A 57 -21.44 14.23 6.32
CA GLN A 57 -21.82 15.12 7.41
C GLN A 57 -22.14 16.54 6.95
N TYR A 58 -21.42 17.04 5.94
CA TYR A 58 -21.43 18.46 5.57
C TYR A 58 -21.83 18.71 4.12
N SER A 59 -21.33 17.92 3.17
CA SER A 59 -21.41 18.28 1.75
C SER A 59 -22.54 17.57 0.98
N LYS A 60 -22.86 16.32 1.35
CA LYS A 60 -23.73 15.42 0.57
C LYS A 60 -25.14 15.94 0.39
N ASP A 61 -25.81 16.33 1.47
CA ASP A 61 -27.19 16.83 1.37
C ASP A 61 -27.27 18.18 0.65
N VAL A 62 -26.26 19.05 0.80
CA VAL A 62 -26.20 20.33 0.08
C VAL A 62 -26.02 20.10 -1.42
N ILE A 63 -25.09 19.23 -1.81
CA ILE A 63 -24.88 18.87 -3.22
C ILE A 63 -26.12 18.18 -3.80
N ARG A 64 -26.67 17.18 -3.11
CA ARG A 64 -27.83 16.40 -3.56
C ARG A 64 -29.11 17.22 -3.70
N THR A 65 -29.36 18.17 -2.80
CA THR A 65 -30.64 18.92 -2.75
C THR A 65 -30.56 20.33 -3.28
N LYS A 66 -29.47 21.07 -3.01
CA LYS A 66 -29.38 22.51 -3.35
C LYS A 66 -28.76 22.75 -4.72
N LEU A 67 -27.85 21.88 -5.16
CA LEU A 67 -27.35 21.86 -6.56
C LEU A 67 -28.30 21.12 -7.52
N GLN A 68 -29.41 20.56 -7.02
CA GLN A 68 -30.37 19.81 -7.83
C GLN A 68 -30.98 20.67 -8.95
N GLY A 69 -30.94 20.16 -10.19
CA GLY A 69 -31.45 20.85 -11.37
C GLY A 69 -30.60 22.05 -11.82
N LEU A 70 -29.38 22.22 -11.30
CA LEU A 70 -28.34 22.95 -12.01
C LEU A 70 -27.71 22.01 -13.04
N GLU A 71 -27.59 22.45 -14.28
CA GLU A 71 -26.98 21.66 -15.36
C GLU A 71 -25.46 21.86 -15.39
N PHE A 72 -24.76 21.20 -14.47
CA PHE A 72 -23.30 21.17 -14.42
C PHE A 72 -22.77 19.74 -14.61
N ASN A 73 -21.55 19.61 -15.13
CA ASN A 73 -20.90 18.33 -15.40
C ASN A 73 -19.49 18.20 -14.80
N ALA A 74 -19.01 19.21 -14.06
CA ALA A 74 -17.71 19.19 -13.44
C ALA A 74 -17.68 19.89 -12.07
N ILE A 75 -16.90 19.36 -11.14
CA ILE A 75 -16.52 20.02 -9.88
C ILE A 75 -14.99 20.07 -9.78
N ARG A 76 -14.45 21.21 -9.36
CA ARG A 76 -13.05 21.36 -8.96
C ARG A 76 -12.94 21.38 -7.45
N LEU A 77 -12.30 20.36 -6.90
CA LEU A 77 -11.90 20.27 -5.49
C LEU A 77 -10.59 21.00 -5.26
N TYR A 78 -10.58 21.87 -4.26
CA TYR A 78 -9.37 22.52 -3.77
C TYR A 78 -8.64 21.64 -2.75
N ASP A 79 -9.40 20.82 -2.00
CA ASP A 79 -8.87 20.16 -0.83
C ASP A 79 -9.08 18.65 -0.80
N VAL A 80 -7.97 17.92 -0.87
CA VAL A 80 -7.92 16.46 -0.88
C VAL A 80 -6.70 15.97 -0.10
N ASN A 81 -6.91 15.41 1.10
CA ASN A 81 -5.89 14.65 1.79
C ASN A 81 -5.80 13.22 1.20
N PRO A 82 -4.65 12.79 0.64
CA PRO A 82 -4.48 11.47 0.03
C PRO A 82 -4.44 10.28 1.01
N GLU A 83 -4.41 10.52 2.33
CA GLU A 83 -4.57 9.46 3.35
C GLU A 83 -6.05 9.18 3.69
N GLN A 84 -6.99 9.87 3.03
CA GLN A 84 -8.44 9.72 3.22
C GLN A 84 -9.12 9.04 2.03
N SER A 85 -10.28 8.44 2.28
CA SER A 85 -11.15 7.88 1.24
C SER A 85 -12.13 8.92 0.68
N TYR A 86 -12.56 8.75 -0.57
CA TYR A 86 -13.48 9.64 -1.31
C TYR A 86 -14.56 8.85 -2.06
N GLU A 87 -14.71 7.57 -1.78
CA GLU A 87 -15.55 6.63 -2.53
C GLU A 87 -16.99 7.12 -2.64
N LYS A 88 -17.56 7.63 -1.54
CA LYS A 88 -18.96 8.08 -1.49
C LYS A 88 -19.18 9.31 -2.35
N PHE A 89 -18.28 10.29 -2.24
CA PHE A 89 -18.32 11.50 -3.05
C PHE A 89 -18.17 11.18 -4.54
N MET A 90 -17.16 10.37 -4.90
CA MET A 90 -16.89 10.03 -6.30
C MET A 90 -18.04 9.23 -6.93
N ASN A 91 -18.64 8.29 -6.19
CA ASN A 91 -19.79 7.51 -6.64
C ASN A 91 -21.06 8.37 -6.80
N ASP A 92 -21.36 9.26 -5.86
CA ASP A 92 -22.49 10.19 -5.98
C ASP A 92 -22.29 11.15 -7.17
N MET A 93 -21.05 11.61 -7.41
CA MET A 93 -20.73 12.46 -8.58
C MET A 93 -20.86 11.67 -9.90
N ALA A 94 -20.42 10.42 -9.94
CA ALA A 94 -20.59 9.55 -11.11
C ALA A 94 -22.07 9.31 -11.42
N ALA A 95 -22.88 9.04 -10.40
CA ALA A 95 -24.34 8.89 -10.52
C ALA A 95 -25.05 10.17 -11.02
N MET A 96 -24.46 11.35 -10.76
CA MET A 96 -24.93 12.64 -11.29
C MET A 96 -24.36 12.99 -12.69
N GLY A 97 -23.47 12.17 -13.26
CA GLY A 97 -22.77 12.50 -14.52
C GLY A 97 -21.69 13.58 -14.37
N VAL A 98 -21.25 13.85 -13.15
CA VAL A 98 -20.31 14.90 -12.78
C VAL A 98 -18.89 14.35 -12.68
N TYR A 99 -17.96 15.03 -13.36
CA TYR A 99 -16.53 14.73 -13.31
C TYR A 99 -15.78 15.63 -12.32
N VAL A 100 -14.67 15.14 -11.78
CA VAL A 100 -13.96 15.79 -10.67
C VAL A 100 -12.54 16.19 -11.09
N ILE A 101 -12.20 17.47 -10.90
CA ILE A 101 -10.83 17.99 -10.99
C ILE A 101 -10.28 18.08 -9.57
N VAL A 102 -9.08 17.53 -9.35
CA VAL A 102 -8.56 17.25 -8.00
C VAL A 102 -7.23 17.97 -7.79
N ALA A 103 -7.09 18.76 -6.72
CA ALA A 103 -5.83 19.41 -6.38
C ALA A 103 -4.74 18.43 -5.92
N ALA A 104 -3.55 18.53 -6.52
CA ALA A 104 -2.32 17.83 -6.13
C ALA A 104 -1.21 18.79 -5.67
N SER A 105 -1.60 19.97 -5.17
CA SER A 105 -0.74 20.90 -4.43
C SER A 105 -1.39 21.17 -3.06
N PRO A 106 -0.87 20.63 -1.95
CA PRO A 106 -1.41 20.91 -0.62
C PRO A 106 -1.12 22.37 -0.26
N ASP A 107 -1.93 22.96 0.62
CA ASP A 107 -1.62 24.23 1.26
C ASP A 107 -1.18 24.03 2.72
N ASN A 108 -0.92 25.11 3.44
CA ASN A 108 -0.45 25.07 4.84
C ASN A 108 -1.53 24.67 5.88
N ASN A 109 -2.68 24.13 5.46
CA ASN A 109 -3.76 23.71 6.36
C ASN A 109 -3.41 22.41 7.14
N PRO A 110 -3.69 22.33 8.45
CA PRO A 110 -3.53 21.11 9.24
C PRO A 110 -4.20 19.85 8.67
N TYR A 111 -5.28 19.98 7.89
CA TYR A 111 -5.97 18.87 7.21
C TYR A 111 -5.03 17.97 6.40
N TYR A 112 -3.98 18.53 5.78
CA TYR A 112 -3.01 17.80 4.98
C TYR A 112 -1.93 17.07 5.79
N GLY A 113 -1.95 17.17 7.12
CA GLY A 113 -1.02 16.49 8.02
C GLY A 113 0.44 16.79 7.69
N VAL A 114 1.22 15.77 7.37
CA VAL A 114 2.65 15.88 7.03
C VAL A 114 2.90 16.63 5.72
N TYR A 115 1.94 16.66 4.79
CA TYR A 115 2.12 17.29 3.48
C TYR A 115 1.86 18.79 3.47
N ARG A 116 1.34 19.38 4.55
CA ARG A 116 0.91 20.79 4.57
C ARG A 116 2.01 21.80 4.17
N TYR A 117 3.27 21.49 4.46
CA TYR A 117 4.41 22.34 4.06
C TYR A 117 5.06 21.93 2.74
N SER A 118 4.51 20.93 2.04
CA SER A 118 5.02 20.39 0.78
C SER A 118 4.41 21.12 -0.42
N THR A 119 4.38 22.45 -0.39
CA THR A 119 3.96 23.28 -1.52
C THR A 119 5.04 23.31 -2.61
N ILE A 120 4.71 23.77 -3.83
CA ILE A 120 5.73 24.20 -4.80
C ILE A 120 6.29 25.54 -4.29
N ASP A 121 7.26 25.45 -3.40
CA ASP A 121 8.01 26.59 -2.90
C ASP A 121 9.40 26.63 -3.53
N LYS A 122 9.76 27.82 -4.01
CA LYS A 122 11.11 28.17 -4.44
C LYS A 122 11.50 29.58 -3.98
N ARG A 123 10.98 29.99 -2.82
CA ARG A 123 11.46 31.17 -2.10
C ARG A 123 12.96 31.04 -1.86
N LEU A 124 13.72 31.84 -2.58
CA LEU A 124 15.09 32.18 -2.19
C LEU A 124 15.06 32.75 -0.77
N GLY A 125 16.04 32.37 0.03
CA GLY A 125 16.18 32.85 1.40
C GLY A 125 16.47 34.35 1.48
N PRO A 126 16.49 34.92 2.70
CA PRO A 126 16.81 36.34 2.90
C PRO A 126 18.14 36.80 2.29
N ASN A 127 19.07 35.86 2.09
CA ASN A 127 20.40 36.08 1.49
C ASN A 127 20.47 35.71 0.00
N ASN A 128 19.34 35.45 -0.67
CA ASN A 128 19.25 34.87 -2.01
C ASN A 128 19.71 33.40 -2.13
N ASP A 129 19.95 32.70 -1.01
CA ASP A 129 20.29 31.27 -0.98
C ASP A 129 19.08 30.39 -1.39
N ASP A 130 19.26 29.41 -2.28
CA ASP A 130 18.22 28.43 -2.57
C ASP A 130 18.09 27.42 -1.41
N PHE A 131 17.06 27.61 -0.57
CA PHE A 131 16.74 26.68 0.51
C PHE A 131 16.26 25.31 0.00
N SER A 132 15.91 25.20 -1.27
CA SER A 132 15.55 23.96 -1.94
C SER A 132 16.75 23.42 -2.72
N LYS A 133 17.36 22.31 -2.30
CA LYS A 133 18.44 21.65 -3.09
C LYS A 133 17.96 21.07 -4.44
N THR A 134 16.71 21.33 -4.82
CA THR A 134 15.90 20.71 -5.88
C THR A 134 14.60 21.51 -6.04
N CYS A 135 14.04 21.60 -7.25
CA CYS A 135 12.98 22.56 -7.59
C CYS A 135 11.60 22.41 -6.92
N TYR A 136 11.32 21.32 -6.18
CA TYR A 136 10.14 21.20 -5.30
C TYR A 136 10.39 20.12 -4.24
N PRO A 137 9.66 20.11 -3.09
CA PRO A 137 9.85 19.13 -2.02
C PRO A 137 9.55 17.69 -2.47
N ALA A 138 10.31 16.70 -1.99
CA ALA A 138 10.11 15.32 -2.41
C ALA A 138 8.76 14.76 -1.89
N LEU A 139 8.33 15.19 -0.70
CA LEU A 139 7.00 14.89 -0.15
C LEU A 139 5.85 15.38 -1.05
N LEU A 140 6.04 16.45 -1.84
CA LEU A 140 5.06 16.86 -2.85
C LEU A 140 4.96 15.81 -3.97
N LEU A 141 6.08 15.19 -4.37
CA LEU A 141 6.04 14.10 -5.35
C LEU A 141 5.23 12.91 -4.84
N GLN A 142 5.41 12.56 -3.56
CA GLN A 142 4.63 11.50 -2.92
C GLN A 142 3.15 11.88 -2.85
N TYR A 143 2.84 13.11 -2.43
CA TYR A 143 1.48 13.64 -2.38
C TYR A 143 0.76 13.53 -3.73
N GLY A 144 1.34 14.08 -4.80
CA GLY A 144 0.77 14.01 -6.14
C GLY A 144 0.60 12.58 -6.66
N LYS A 145 1.59 11.71 -6.41
CA LYS A 145 1.49 10.27 -6.77
C LYS A 145 0.37 9.57 -6.00
N LYS A 146 0.16 9.87 -4.71
CA LYS A 146 -0.94 9.29 -3.92
C LYS A 146 -2.30 9.85 -4.35
N VAL A 147 -2.41 11.16 -4.61
CA VAL A 147 -3.64 11.77 -5.16
C VAL A 147 -4.01 11.11 -6.49
N ILE A 148 -3.07 10.94 -7.43
CA ILE A 148 -3.31 10.20 -8.67
C ILE A 148 -3.70 8.75 -8.37
N ALA A 149 -2.97 8.05 -7.49
CA ALA A 149 -3.25 6.64 -7.16
C ALA A 149 -4.67 6.43 -6.65
N ASN A 150 -5.15 7.30 -5.76
CA ASN A 150 -6.51 7.22 -5.20
C ASN A 150 -7.56 7.56 -6.27
N PHE A 151 -7.37 8.64 -7.03
CA PHE A 151 -8.40 9.13 -7.95
C PHE A 151 -8.38 8.46 -9.33
N ALA A 152 -7.33 7.72 -9.69
CA ALA A 152 -7.29 6.89 -10.90
C ALA A 152 -8.22 5.66 -10.84
N ALA A 153 -8.72 5.31 -9.65
CA ALA A 153 -9.72 4.26 -9.49
C ALA A 153 -11.13 4.65 -9.98
N TYR A 154 -11.40 5.95 -10.17
CA TYR A 154 -12.71 6.47 -10.58
C TYR A 154 -12.63 7.08 -11.98
N ASP A 155 -13.51 6.64 -12.90
CA ASP A 155 -13.50 7.14 -14.28
C ASP A 155 -14.00 8.58 -14.43
N ASN A 156 -14.84 9.04 -13.49
CA ASN A 156 -15.24 10.43 -13.43
C ASN A 156 -14.14 11.40 -12.92
N THR A 157 -12.91 10.96 -12.62
CA THR A 157 -11.80 11.91 -12.42
C THR A 157 -11.41 12.56 -13.77
N LEU A 158 -11.64 13.85 -13.93
CA LEU A 158 -11.35 14.61 -15.15
C LEU A 158 -9.86 14.95 -15.30
N ALA A 159 -9.28 15.53 -14.26
CA ALA A 159 -7.90 16.03 -14.29
C ALA A 159 -7.33 16.17 -12.87
N ILE A 160 -6.00 16.14 -12.76
CA ILE A 160 -5.30 16.49 -11.53
C ILE A 160 -4.68 17.89 -11.69
N LEU A 161 -5.09 18.82 -10.84
CA LEU A 161 -4.57 20.18 -10.78
C LEU A 161 -3.27 20.21 -9.97
N VAL A 162 -2.12 20.18 -10.67
CA VAL A 162 -0.80 20.06 -10.03
C VAL A 162 -0.31 21.33 -9.37
N ALA A 163 -0.91 22.47 -9.70
CA ALA A 163 -0.57 23.78 -9.16
C ALA A 163 -1.75 24.74 -9.36
N ASN A 164 -1.94 25.61 -8.37
CA ASN A 164 -2.94 26.67 -8.36
C ASN A 164 -2.28 27.99 -7.97
N GLU A 165 -2.59 29.07 -8.71
CA GLU A 165 -2.17 30.45 -8.43
C GLU A 165 -0.73 30.62 -7.92
N ILE A 166 0.25 29.89 -8.48
CA ILE A 166 1.66 30.09 -8.09
C ILE A 166 2.14 31.46 -8.59
N MET A 167 1.99 32.46 -7.70
CA MET A 167 2.16 33.90 -7.96
C MET A 167 3.63 34.29 -7.86
N GLN A 168 4.33 34.27 -9.00
CA GLN A 168 5.63 34.91 -9.17
C GLN A 168 5.66 35.62 -10.54
N ALA A 169 6.37 36.73 -10.60
CA ALA A 169 6.48 37.56 -11.80
C ALA A 169 7.53 37.05 -12.80
N ASP A 170 8.42 36.16 -12.35
CA ASP A 170 9.39 35.47 -13.19
C ASP A 170 8.92 34.03 -13.52
N LEU A 171 9.62 33.40 -14.45
CA LEU A 171 9.28 32.05 -14.93
C LEU A 171 9.86 30.93 -14.04
N THR A 172 10.50 31.30 -12.94
CA THR A 172 11.20 30.45 -11.97
C THR A 172 10.32 29.32 -11.45
N ALA A 173 9.16 29.63 -10.88
CA ALA A 173 8.21 28.59 -10.43
C ALA A 173 7.61 27.76 -11.57
N ALA A 174 7.51 28.31 -12.79
CA ALA A 174 6.98 27.54 -13.93
C ALA A 174 7.92 26.39 -14.34
N ALA A 175 9.24 26.56 -14.20
CA ALA A 175 10.20 25.47 -14.36
C ALA A 175 9.98 24.37 -13.30
N CYS A 176 9.70 24.74 -12.04
CA CYS A 176 9.39 23.79 -10.97
C CYS A 176 8.08 23.01 -11.23
N VAL A 177 7.01 23.70 -11.62
CA VAL A 177 5.72 23.08 -12.00
C VAL A 177 5.93 22.09 -13.15
N LYS A 178 6.68 22.48 -14.19
CA LYS A 178 7.00 21.61 -15.33
C LYS A 178 7.69 20.32 -14.91
N GLN A 179 8.65 20.38 -13.99
CA GLN A 179 9.34 19.18 -13.52
C GLN A 179 8.45 18.27 -12.69
N TYR A 180 7.62 18.85 -11.80
CA TYR A 180 6.66 18.09 -11.02
C TYR A 180 5.68 17.33 -11.92
N VAL A 181 5.15 18.00 -12.95
CA VAL A 181 4.32 17.40 -14.00
C VAL A 181 5.07 16.30 -14.76
N ALA A 182 6.34 16.51 -15.10
CA ALA A 182 7.16 15.53 -15.80
C ALA A 182 7.34 14.25 -14.98
N ASP A 183 7.67 14.36 -13.69
CA ASP A 183 7.84 13.22 -12.80
C ASP A 183 6.51 12.48 -12.55
N LEU A 184 5.39 13.20 -12.36
CA LEU A 184 4.06 12.59 -12.21
C LEU A 184 3.63 11.85 -13.48
N LYS A 185 3.80 12.45 -14.67
CA LYS A 185 3.50 11.80 -15.95
C LYS A 185 4.38 10.58 -16.21
N SER A 186 5.64 10.64 -15.82
CA SER A 186 6.58 9.53 -15.96
C SER A 186 6.14 8.34 -15.09
N TRP A 187 5.84 8.58 -13.82
CA TRP A 187 5.27 7.57 -12.91
C TRP A 187 3.93 7.01 -13.41
N MET A 188 3.04 7.84 -13.97
CA MET A 188 1.78 7.36 -14.56
C MET A 188 2.01 6.46 -15.79
N ARG A 189 2.91 6.83 -16.70
CA ARG A 189 3.20 6.03 -17.91
C ARG A 189 3.83 4.68 -17.59
N VAL A 190 4.74 4.65 -16.61
CA VAL A 190 5.26 3.40 -16.04
C VAL A 190 4.12 2.49 -15.58
N ASN A 191 3.14 3.08 -14.88
CA ASN A 191 1.98 2.36 -14.35
C ASN A 191 0.79 2.26 -15.34
N GLY A 192 0.93 2.59 -16.63
CA GLY A 192 -0.20 2.67 -17.57
C GLY A 192 -0.94 1.34 -17.85
N LYS A 193 -0.35 0.20 -17.47
CA LYS A 193 -1.03 -1.12 -17.44
C LYS A 193 -1.85 -1.37 -16.17
N LYS A 194 -1.72 -0.51 -15.17
CA LYS A 194 -2.41 -0.57 -13.86
C LYS A 194 -3.39 0.58 -13.66
N ILE A 195 -3.14 1.74 -14.30
CA ILE A 195 -3.96 2.96 -14.21
C ILE A 195 -4.12 3.61 -15.58
N ARG A 196 -5.15 4.44 -15.76
CA ARG A 196 -5.23 5.39 -16.87
C ARG A 196 -4.35 6.62 -16.64
N LEU A 197 -3.92 7.27 -17.72
CA LEU A 197 -3.17 8.52 -17.66
C LEU A 197 -4.16 9.68 -17.48
N ILE A 198 -4.26 10.20 -16.25
CA ILE A 198 -5.12 11.35 -15.96
C ILE A 198 -4.46 12.63 -16.49
N PRO A 199 -5.20 13.51 -17.20
CA PRO A 199 -4.71 14.83 -17.60
C PRO A 199 -4.16 15.64 -16.43
N LEU A 200 -2.98 16.26 -16.60
CA LEU A 200 -2.42 17.16 -15.58
C LEU A 200 -2.67 18.63 -15.96
N ALA A 201 -3.26 19.38 -15.04
CA ALA A 201 -3.72 20.75 -15.23
C ALA A 201 -2.93 21.76 -14.37
N TYR A 202 -2.82 23.00 -14.83
CA TYR A 202 -2.30 24.13 -14.06
C TYR A 202 -3.27 25.32 -14.09
N ALA A 203 -3.67 25.84 -12.92
CA ALA A 203 -4.44 27.07 -12.79
C ALA A 203 -3.52 28.27 -12.56
N ALA A 204 -3.47 29.16 -13.54
CA ALA A 204 -2.77 30.43 -13.48
C ALA A 204 -3.70 31.52 -12.91
N ALA A 205 -3.13 32.39 -12.06
CA ALA A 205 -3.81 33.58 -11.54
C ALA A 205 -4.12 34.60 -12.64
N ASP A 206 -5.06 35.50 -12.34
CA ASP A 206 -5.60 36.57 -13.20
C ASP A 206 -4.57 37.61 -13.69
N SER A 207 -3.49 37.82 -12.93
CA SER A 207 -2.66 39.02 -13.07
C SER A 207 -1.17 38.79 -12.79
N SER A 208 -0.34 39.70 -13.35
CA SER A 208 1.07 39.78 -13.02
C SER A 208 1.24 40.38 -11.62
N TYR A 209 1.74 39.56 -10.69
CA TYR A 209 1.97 39.99 -9.32
C TYR A 209 2.88 41.24 -9.27
N ALA A 210 2.41 42.29 -8.59
CA ALA A 210 3.11 43.55 -8.36
C ALA A 210 3.50 44.38 -9.61
N GLY A 211 2.72 44.33 -10.70
CA GLY A 211 2.86 45.27 -11.83
C GLY A 211 4.16 45.14 -12.62
N LYS A 212 4.82 43.98 -12.53
CA LYS A 212 6.10 43.69 -13.22
C LYS A 212 5.97 43.27 -14.68
N ILE A 213 4.74 43.07 -15.17
CA ILE A 213 4.44 42.79 -16.58
C ILE A 213 3.22 43.64 -16.96
N ASP A 214 3.39 44.55 -17.91
CA ASP A 214 2.41 45.58 -18.28
C ASP A 214 1.12 45.03 -18.93
N ASN A 215 1.12 43.74 -19.32
CA ASN A 215 -0.02 43.09 -19.96
C ASN A 215 -0.20 41.65 -19.43
N ALA A 216 -1.38 41.36 -18.88
CA ALA A 216 -1.76 40.04 -18.34
C ALA A 216 -1.83 38.93 -19.41
N ASP A 217 -2.17 39.25 -20.65
CA ASP A 217 -2.17 38.26 -21.75
C ASP A 217 -0.74 37.79 -22.03
N ILE A 218 0.22 38.72 -22.04
CA ILE A 218 1.64 38.40 -22.24
C ILE A 218 2.14 37.50 -21.10
N TYR A 219 1.68 37.69 -19.87
CA TYR A 219 1.97 36.79 -18.75
C TYR A 219 1.47 35.36 -19.00
N HIS A 220 0.23 35.17 -19.48
CA HIS A 220 -0.26 33.84 -19.84
C HIS A 220 0.55 33.21 -20.98
N VAL A 221 0.83 33.95 -22.07
CA VAL A 221 1.60 33.44 -23.21
C VAL A 221 3.02 33.03 -22.77
N LEU A 222 3.71 33.86 -21.98
CA LEU A 222 5.04 33.54 -21.43
C LEU A 222 5.01 32.27 -20.57
N LYS A 223 4.01 32.12 -19.70
CA LYS A 223 3.91 30.98 -18.79
C LYS A 223 3.58 29.69 -19.55
N ILE A 224 2.69 29.75 -20.54
CA ILE A 224 2.41 28.63 -21.46
C ILE A 224 3.66 28.25 -22.25
N GLN A 225 4.31 29.20 -22.94
CA GLN A 225 5.52 28.92 -23.73
C GLN A 225 6.64 28.34 -22.88
N GLY A 226 6.86 28.86 -21.67
CA GLY A 226 7.84 28.32 -20.73
C GLY A 226 7.50 26.91 -20.26
N LEU A 227 6.25 26.67 -19.86
CA LEU A 227 5.77 25.32 -19.53
C LEU A 227 5.96 24.36 -20.71
N LEU A 228 5.72 24.77 -21.95
CA LEU A 228 5.82 23.89 -23.13
C LEU A 228 7.20 23.83 -23.81
N CYS A 229 8.14 24.74 -23.54
CA CYS A 229 9.40 24.83 -24.29
C CYS A 229 10.28 23.56 -24.21
N GLY A 230 10.75 23.06 -25.35
CA GLY A 230 11.55 21.84 -25.43
C GLY A 230 10.81 20.56 -25.02
N ASP A 231 9.47 20.60 -24.92
CA ASP A 231 8.63 19.41 -24.76
C ASP A 231 8.03 18.97 -26.10
N GLN A 232 7.42 17.79 -26.12
CA GLN A 232 6.83 17.19 -27.31
C GLN A 232 5.39 16.75 -27.05
N MET A 233 4.50 16.99 -28.02
CA MET A 233 3.18 16.37 -28.01
C MET A 233 3.29 14.95 -28.58
N VAL A 234 2.81 13.97 -27.82
CA VAL A 234 2.75 12.57 -28.21
C VAL A 234 1.31 12.11 -28.01
N ASN A 235 0.68 11.58 -29.06
CA ASN A 235 -0.68 11.02 -28.99
C ASN A 235 -1.75 11.99 -28.44
N GLY A 236 -1.60 13.29 -28.74
CA GLY A 236 -2.52 14.32 -28.27
C GLY A 236 -2.35 14.77 -26.81
N GLY A 237 -1.32 14.29 -26.09
CA GLY A 237 -0.95 14.80 -24.76
C GLY A 237 0.50 15.27 -24.72
N MET A 238 0.85 16.13 -23.76
CA MET A 238 2.22 16.61 -23.62
C MET A 238 3.11 15.55 -22.93
N LEU A 239 4.36 15.40 -23.36
CA LEU A 239 5.25 14.38 -22.81
C LEU A 239 5.68 14.73 -21.38
N LYS A 240 6.15 15.95 -21.11
CA LYS A 240 6.67 16.38 -19.81
C LYS A 240 5.86 17.49 -19.15
N SER A 241 5.07 18.22 -19.92
CA SER A 241 4.37 19.44 -19.49
C SER A 241 2.87 19.18 -19.30
N ILE A 242 2.11 20.19 -18.88
CA ILE A 242 0.67 20.10 -18.64
C ILE A 242 -0.12 19.75 -19.91
N ASP A 243 -1.30 19.15 -19.73
CA ASP A 243 -2.28 18.90 -20.80
C ASP A 243 -3.37 19.97 -20.87
N ILE A 244 -3.66 20.59 -19.72
CA ILE A 244 -4.72 21.59 -19.54
C ILE A 244 -4.14 22.85 -18.88
N TYR A 245 -4.27 24.00 -19.55
CA TYR A 245 -4.01 25.31 -18.95
C TYR A 245 -5.33 25.93 -18.52
N LEU A 246 -5.43 26.31 -17.25
CA LEU A 246 -6.60 26.93 -16.67
C LEU A 246 -6.29 28.38 -16.32
N ILE A 247 -7.19 29.29 -16.68
CA ILE A 247 -7.12 30.71 -16.30
C ILE A 247 -8.12 30.96 -15.17
N ASN A 248 -7.65 31.45 -14.04
CA ASN A 248 -8.52 32.00 -13.01
C ASN A 248 -8.80 33.48 -13.36
N GLU A 249 -10.04 33.82 -13.71
CA GLU A 249 -10.48 35.19 -14.05
C GLU A 249 -11.86 35.47 -13.41
N TYR A 250 -11.84 35.74 -12.10
CA TYR A 250 -13.03 35.83 -11.26
C TYR A 250 -13.16 37.16 -10.52
N ARG A 251 -12.12 38.01 -10.49
CA ARG A 251 -12.07 39.19 -9.63
C ARG A 251 -12.69 40.42 -10.28
N TRP A 252 -12.24 40.81 -11.47
CA TRP A 252 -12.67 42.04 -12.14
C TRP A 252 -12.74 41.86 -13.65
N CYS A 253 -13.86 42.23 -14.28
CA CYS A 253 -13.91 42.23 -15.73
C CYS A 253 -13.07 43.43 -16.22
N PRO A 254 -11.99 43.22 -16.97
CA PRO A 254 -11.03 44.30 -17.28
C PRO A 254 -11.51 45.29 -18.34
N GLN A 255 -12.71 45.09 -18.90
CA GLN A 255 -13.34 45.93 -19.91
C GLN A 255 -14.80 46.24 -19.55
N SER A 256 -15.41 47.17 -20.28
CA SER A 256 -16.80 47.59 -20.06
C SER A 256 -17.83 46.47 -20.28
N SER A 257 -17.46 45.45 -21.05
CA SER A 257 -18.31 44.31 -21.39
C SER A 257 -17.59 42.96 -21.28
N TYR A 258 -18.37 41.89 -21.16
CA TYR A 258 -17.87 40.52 -21.24
C TYR A 258 -17.30 40.21 -22.64
N ALA A 259 -17.90 40.72 -23.71
CA ALA A 259 -17.46 40.44 -25.09
C ALA A 259 -16.01 40.90 -25.33
N GLU A 260 -15.68 42.14 -24.99
CA GLU A 260 -14.33 42.71 -25.12
C GLU A 260 -13.29 41.92 -24.28
N SER A 261 -13.69 41.53 -23.06
CA SER A 261 -12.83 40.74 -22.17
C SER A 261 -12.52 39.35 -22.72
N TYR A 262 -13.50 38.71 -23.38
CA TYR A 262 -13.37 37.35 -23.91
C TYR A 262 -12.71 37.33 -25.29
N GLU A 263 -12.90 38.35 -26.12
CA GLU A 263 -12.16 38.52 -27.38
C GLU A 263 -10.64 38.58 -27.11
N ARG A 264 -10.22 39.29 -26.06
CA ARG A 264 -8.83 39.36 -25.62
C ARG A 264 -8.24 37.97 -25.31
N PHE A 265 -8.94 37.16 -24.51
CA PHE A 265 -8.52 35.79 -24.19
C PHE A 265 -8.53 34.86 -25.41
N LEU A 266 -9.49 35.03 -26.33
CA LEU A 266 -9.54 34.30 -27.58
C LEU A 266 -8.34 34.62 -28.47
N ASN A 267 -8.06 35.91 -28.70
CA ASN A 267 -6.91 36.37 -29.48
C ASN A 267 -5.59 35.90 -28.84
N MET A 268 -5.49 35.91 -27.51
CA MET A 268 -4.37 35.34 -26.77
C MET A 268 -4.19 33.84 -27.05
N ALA A 269 -5.25 33.04 -27.05
CA ALA A 269 -5.20 31.57 -27.11
C ALA A 269 -5.33 30.94 -28.51
N LYS A 270 -5.61 31.70 -29.57
CA LYS A 270 -5.71 31.16 -30.94
C LYS A 270 -4.44 30.38 -31.34
N GLY A 271 -4.63 29.21 -31.94
CA GLY A 271 -3.55 28.31 -32.35
C GLY A 271 -2.87 27.52 -31.22
N LEU A 272 -3.33 27.64 -29.96
CA LEU A 272 -2.78 26.88 -28.84
C LEU A 272 -3.07 25.38 -29.02
N PRO A 273 -2.06 24.48 -28.91
CA PRO A 273 -2.22 23.06 -29.17
C PRO A 273 -2.66 22.24 -27.95
N ILE A 274 -2.60 22.79 -26.74
CA ILE A 274 -3.09 22.14 -25.50
C ILE A 274 -4.47 22.65 -25.10
N THR A 275 -5.15 21.92 -24.21
CA THR A 275 -6.50 22.33 -23.77
C THR A 275 -6.43 23.60 -22.95
N ILE A 276 -7.29 24.57 -23.24
CA ILE A 276 -7.47 25.77 -22.42
C ILE A 276 -8.93 25.91 -21.96
N ALA A 277 -9.12 26.31 -20.72
CA ALA A 277 -10.42 26.55 -20.10
C ALA A 277 -10.27 27.59 -18.97
N PHE A 278 -11.38 28.10 -18.43
CA PHE A 278 -11.32 28.89 -17.19
C PHE A 278 -11.29 27.98 -15.97
N GLY A 279 -10.22 28.10 -15.17
CA GLY A 279 -10.10 27.44 -13.87
C GLY A 279 -11.08 27.98 -12.84
N GLU A 280 -11.40 29.27 -12.97
CA GLU A 280 -12.35 30.05 -12.17
C GLU A 280 -12.88 31.17 -13.07
N TYR A 281 -14.20 31.33 -13.21
CA TYR A 281 -14.80 32.49 -13.88
C TYR A 281 -16.00 33.04 -13.12
N GLY A 282 -16.34 34.30 -13.40
CA GLY A 282 -17.46 35.00 -12.76
C GLY A 282 -17.09 36.40 -12.29
N CYS A 283 -16.32 37.16 -13.08
CA CYS A 283 -16.02 38.54 -12.73
C CYS A 283 -17.31 39.39 -12.59
N LYS A 284 -17.32 40.33 -11.65
CA LYS A 284 -18.41 41.31 -11.48
C LYS A 284 -18.04 42.62 -12.18
N LEU A 285 -19.04 43.28 -12.77
CA LEU A 285 -18.90 44.65 -13.31
C LEU A 285 -18.87 45.70 -12.20
N THR A 286 -19.59 45.50 -11.09
CA THR A 286 -19.52 46.36 -9.90
C THR A 286 -19.61 45.54 -8.61
N LYS A 287 -19.11 46.07 -7.49
CA LYS A 287 -19.11 45.39 -6.17
C LYS A 287 -20.53 45.11 -5.64
N SER A 288 -21.51 45.95 -5.98
CA SER A 288 -22.88 45.89 -5.44
C SER A 288 -23.87 45.09 -6.29
N THR A 289 -23.56 44.80 -7.56
CA THR A 289 -24.44 44.04 -8.46
C THR A 289 -24.23 42.53 -8.35
N PRO A 290 -25.30 41.72 -8.35
CA PRO A 290 -25.19 40.29 -8.60
C PRO A 290 -24.56 39.98 -9.97
N ARG A 291 -23.95 38.80 -10.12
CA ARG A 291 -23.50 38.25 -11.41
C ARG A 291 -24.72 37.89 -12.26
N ASP A 292 -24.78 38.40 -13.48
CA ASP A 292 -25.79 38.01 -14.49
C ASP A 292 -25.40 36.74 -15.25
N TRP A 293 -24.11 36.41 -15.25
CA TRP A 293 -23.47 35.32 -16.00
C TRP A 293 -23.58 35.46 -17.52
N GLY A 294 -23.53 36.70 -18.01
CA GLY A 294 -23.57 37.02 -19.45
C GLY A 294 -22.41 36.46 -20.28
N MET A 295 -21.37 35.90 -19.63
CA MET A 295 -20.25 35.21 -20.30
C MET A 295 -20.54 33.75 -20.69
N VAL A 296 -21.54 33.10 -20.07
CA VAL A 296 -21.86 31.68 -20.28
C VAL A 296 -22.09 31.32 -21.77
N PRO A 297 -22.83 32.10 -22.58
CA PRO A 297 -23.02 31.82 -24.01
C PRO A 297 -21.68 31.60 -24.74
N PHE A 298 -20.70 32.47 -24.51
CA PHE A 298 -19.41 32.46 -25.20
C PHE A 298 -18.60 31.17 -24.96
N MET A 299 -18.79 30.52 -23.82
CA MET A 299 -18.06 29.29 -23.47
C MET A 299 -18.68 28.02 -24.03
N TYR A 300 -20.00 27.99 -24.25
CA TYR A 300 -20.75 26.75 -24.50
C TYR A 300 -21.48 26.74 -25.84
N ASP A 301 -22.00 27.87 -26.32
CA ASP A 301 -22.79 27.92 -27.56
C ASP A 301 -21.93 27.62 -28.81
N ALA A 302 -22.59 27.46 -29.96
CA ALA A 302 -21.92 27.09 -31.21
C ALA A 302 -20.82 28.11 -31.60
N PRO A 303 -19.66 27.70 -32.14
CA PRO A 303 -18.57 28.61 -32.48
C PRO A 303 -18.95 29.80 -33.36
N SER A 304 -19.96 29.67 -34.21
CA SER A 304 -20.52 30.75 -35.04
C SER A 304 -21.22 31.85 -34.24
N GLN A 305 -21.72 31.54 -33.04
CA GLN A 305 -22.37 32.47 -32.12
C GLN A 305 -21.37 33.08 -31.13
N THR A 306 -20.26 32.38 -30.87
CA THR A 306 -19.24 32.78 -29.88
C THR A 306 -17.97 33.37 -30.51
N GLN A 307 -18.01 33.78 -31.79
CA GLN A 307 -16.85 34.26 -32.57
C GLN A 307 -15.65 33.27 -32.63
N GLY A 308 -15.89 31.98 -32.44
CA GLY A 308 -14.85 30.94 -32.35
C GLY A 308 -14.32 30.68 -30.93
N PHE A 309 -14.86 31.34 -29.90
CA PHE A 309 -14.46 31.11 -28.50
C PHE A 309 -14.61 29.64 -28.08
N SER A 310 -15.79 29.03 -28.25
CA SER A 310 -16.02 27.61 -27.94
C SER A 310 -15.32 26.63 -28.90
N ALA A 311 -14.72 27.09 -30.01
CA ALA A 311 -13.80 26.27 -30.79
C ALA A 311 -12.39 26.21 -30.18
N THR A 312 -12.00 27.24 -29.42
CA THR A 312 -10.66 27.40 -28.82
C THR A 312 -10.61 26.97 -27.36
N PHE A 313 -11.59 27.40 -26.56
CA PHE A 313 -11.72 27.05 -25.15
C PHE A 313 -12.61 25.81 -24.96
N SER A 314 -12.38 25.08 -23.86
CA SER A 314 -13.14 23.90 -23.45
C SER A 314 -14.01 24.15 -22.20
N GLY A 315 -14.60 25.35 -22.11
CA GLY A 315 -15.49 25.77 -21.02
C GLY A 315 -14.76 26.35 -19.81
N GLY A 316 -15.32 26.17 -18.61
CA GLY A 316 -14.70 26.53 -17.35
C GLY A 316 -15.51 26.18 -16.09
N LEU A 317 -14.99 26.62 -14.95
CA LEU A 317 -15.60 26.43 -13.63
C LEU A 317 -16.09 27.77 -13.07
N ALA A 318 -17.37 27.88 -12.74
CA ALA A 318 -17.93 29.05 -12.08
C ALA A 318 -17.39 29.15 -10.65
N TYR A 319 -16.95 30.34 -10.24
CA TYR A 319 -16.26 30.56 -8.97
C TYR A 319 -17.21 30.79 -7.77
N SER A 320 -17.18 29.85 -6.82
CA SER A 320 -17.56 30.01 -5.40
C SER A 320 -16.45 30.75 -4.65
N PHE A 321 -16.80 31.60 -3.70
CA PHE A 321 -15.78 32.37 -2.98
C PHE A 321 -15.31 31.66 -1.69
N GLY A 322 -14.03 31.31 -1.63
CA GLY A 322 -13.37 30.82 -0.42
C GLY A 322 -11.84 30.92 -0.44
N LEU A 323 -11.30 32.13 -0.23
CA LEU A 323 -9.96 32.28 0.37
C LEU A 323 -10.01 33.16 1.61
N ALA A 324 -9.22 32.77 2.61
CA ALA A 324 -9.32 33.27 3.98
C ALA A 324 -9.01 34.77 4.14
N LYS A 325 -9.70 35.41 5.11
CA LYS A 325 -9.67 36.83 5.48
C LYS A 325 -10.44 37.78 4.55
N LEU A 326 -11.76 37.79 4.73
CA LEU A 326 -12.61 38.93 4.38
C LEU A 326 -13.01 39.71 5.65
N SER A 327 -13.26 41.01 5.52
CA SER A 327 -13.82 41.85 6.58
C SER A 327 -15.35 41.75 6.64
N ALA A 328 -15.97 42.34 7.67
CA ALA A 328 -17.39 42.19 8.01
C ALA A 328 -18.39 42.64 6.92
N ASP A 329 -17.96 43.41 5.92
CA ASP A 329 -18.81 43.97 4.85
C ASP A 329 -18.86 43.08 3.59
N SER A 330 -18.52 41.80 3.72
CA SER A 330 -18.33 40.90 2.57
C SER A 330 -19.62 40.21 2.12
N LEU A 331 -20.19 40.68 1.02
CA LEU A 331 -21.41 40.14 0.39
C LEU A 331 -21.11 38.94 -0.54
N PHE A 332 -20.32 37.97 -0.08
CA PHE A 332 -19.94 36.78 -0.84
C PHE A 332 -20.19 35.49 -0.07
N PRO A 333 -21.38 34.89 -0.19
CA PRO A 333 -21.56 33.49 0.13
C PRO A 333 -21.04 32.65 -1.04
N MET A 334 -20.56 31.43 -0.75
CA MET A 334 -20.46 30.35 -1.74
C MET A 334 -21.84 30.12 -2.41
N PHE A 335 -21.96 29.22 -3.40
CA PHE A 335 -23.24 29.03 -4.13
C PHE A 335 -24.49 28.86 -3.24
N THR A 336 -24.32 28.31 -2.03
CA THR A 336 -25.33 28.30 -0.95
C THR A 336 -24.84 28.91 0.38
N GLY A 337 -23.68 29.57 0.41
CA GLY A 337 -22.99 30.10 1.59
C GLY A 337 -22.27 29.05 2.45
N GLY A 338 -21.82 29.43 3.65
CA GLY A 338 -21.43 28.50 4.71
C GLY A 338 -20.22 28.94 5.53
N SER A 339 -19.60 27.98 6.21
CA SER A 339 -18.35 28.14 6.96
C SER A 339 -17.18 28.51 6.06
N SER A 340 -16.23 29.31 6.56
CA SER A 340 -14.94 29.54 5.90
C SER A 340 -13.92 28.41 6.14
N GLU A 341 -14.22 27.49 7.04
CA GLU A 341 -13.38 26.32 7.30
C GLU A 341 -13.68 25.20 6.29
N ILE A 342 -12.62 24.64 5.71
CA ILE A 342 -12.64 23.47 4.82
C ILE A 342 -13.48 22.29 5.39
N THR A 343 -13.41 22.03 6.70
CA THR A 343 -14.20 20.98 7.38
C THR A 343 -15.47 21.54 8.03
N GLY A 344 -15.98 22.66 7.54
CA GLY A 344 -17.18 23.31 8.03
C GLY A 344 -18.44 22.93 7.25
N VAL A 345 -19.57 23.45 7.72
CA VAL A 345 -20.88 23.19 7.10
C VAL A 345 -21.13 24.22 5.98
N PRO A 346 -21.40 23.80 4.73
CA PRO A 346 -21.99 24.66 3.72
C PRO A 346 -23.37 25.14 4.19
N SER A 347 -23.69 26.42 4.01
CA SER A 347 -25.06 26.89 4.24
C SER A 347 -25.97 26.33 3.15
N ASP A 348 -27.27 26.36 3.43
CA ASP A 348 -28.29 25.73 2.62
C ASP A 348 -29.15 26.78 1.86
N VAL A 349 -28.81 28.07 1.97
CA VAL A 349 -29.50 29.23 1.39
C VAL A 349 -28.87 29.64 0.05
N PRO A 350 -29.54 29.42 -1.11
CA PRO A 350 -28.98 29.77 -2.42
C PRO A 350 -28.81 31.28 -2.60
N THR A 351 -27.72 31.70 -3.25
CA THR A 351 -27.45 33.13 -3.52
C THR A 351 -28.16 33.64 -4.78
N VAL A 352 -28.28 34.97 -4.92
CA VAL A 352 -28.77 35.58 -6.17
C VAL A 352 -27.82 35.29 -7.33
N ASP A 353 -26.51 35.31 -7.07
CA ASP A 353 -25.48 34.91 -8.06
C ASP A 353 -25.70 33.46 -8.52
N TYR A 354 -26.02 32.53 -7.60
CA TYR A 354 -26.33 31.14 -7.95
C TYR A 354 -27.65 30.99 -8.72
N ALA A 355 -28.71 31.72 -8.35
CA ALA A 355 -29.99 31.69 -9.06
C ALA A 355 -29.83 32.16 -10.52
N ASN A 356 -29.02 33.20 -10.75
CA ASN A 356 -28.67 33.67 -12.09
C ASN A 356 -27.82 32.64 -12.86
N LEU A 357 -26.84 31.99 -12.20
CA LEU A 357 -26.03 30.93 -12.80
C LEU A 357 -26.92 29.77 -13.27
N LYS A 358 -27.85 29.33 -12.42
CA LYS A 358 -28.79 28.24 -12.72
C LYS A 358 -29.65 28.53 -13.94
N LYS A 359 -30.20 29.76 -14.03
CA LYS A 359 -30.96 30.23 -15.19
C LYS A 359 -30.10 30.27 -16.47
N SER A 360 -28.87 30.78 -16.35
CA SER A 360 -27.93 30.88 -17.47
C SER A 360 -27.52 29.48 -17.98
N PHE A 361 -27.16 28.57 -17.08
CA PHE A 361 -26.82 27.18 -17.44
C PHE A 361 -27.99 26.45 -18.12
N ALA A 362 -29.23 26.58 -17.63
CA ALA A 362 -30.40 25.95 -18.26
C ALA A 362 -30.77 26.55 -19.63
N SER A 363 -30.21 27.72 -19.99
CA SER A 363 -30.47 28.39 -21.27
C SER A 363 -29.43 28.07 -22.35
N HIS A 364 -28.25 27.53 -21.96
CA HIS A 364 -27.08 27.36 -22.84
C HIS A 364 -26.54 25.93 -22.80
N ASN A 365 -26.61 25.24 -23.94
CA ASN A 365 -26.16 23.86 -24.11
C ASN A 365 -24.79 23.83 -24.80
N SER A 366 -23.87 23.02 -24.26
CA SER A 366 -22.54 22.84 -24.84
C SER A 366 -22.61 22.35 -26.28
N ASN A 367 -21.85 23.01 -27.16
CA ASN A 367 -21.75 22.68 -28.57
C ASN A 367 -21.36 21.22 -28.78
N LYS A 368 -22.08 20.51 -29.66
CA LYS A 368 -21.79 19.12 -29.98
C LYS A 368 -20.74 19.02 -31.09
N GLU A 369 -19.65 18.34 -30.78
CA GLU A 369 -18.59 17.96 -31.70
C GLU A 369 -18.25 16.49 -31.41
N VAL A 370 -18.09 15.66 -32.45
CA VAL A 370 -17.80 14.22 -32.29
C VAL A 370 -16.42 13.91 -32.83
N GLY A 371 -15.64 13.22 -32.02
CA GLY A 371 -14.30 12.73 -32.35
C GLY A 371 -14.26 11.75 -33.51
N SER A 372 -13.30 11.93 -34.42
CA SER A 372 -13.13 11.10 -35.61
C SER A 372 -12.22 9.87 -35.43
N TRP A 373 -11.87 9.50 -34.18
CA TRP A 373 -11.07 8.30 -33.90
C TRP A 373 -11.89 7.01 -33.95
N SER A 374 -11.21 5.89 -34.20
CA SER A 374 -11.69 4.52 -33.99
C SER A 374 -11.23 3.98 -32.63
N SER A 375 -11.71 2.80 -32.24
CA SER A 375 -11.17 2.03 -31.10
C SER A 375 -9.64 1.90 -31.14
N ASP A 376 -9.10 1.73 -32.35
CA ASP A 376 -7.71 1.31 -32.56
C ASP A 376 -6.74 2.50 -32.56
N ASN A 377 -7.24 3.72 -32.78
CA ASN A 377 -6.44 4.94 -32.80
C ASN A 377 -6.90 6.00 -31.78
N ILE A 378 -7.82 5.67 -30.87
CA ILE A 378 -8.24 6.56 -29.75
C ILE A 378 -7.06 7.15 -28.99
N CYS A 379 -5.95 6.42 -28.84
CA CYS A 379 -4.74 6.85 -28.14
C CYS A 379 -3.58 7.24 -29.07
N THR A 380 -3.83 7.57 -30.33
CA THR A 380 -2.83 8.10 -31.27
C THR A 380 -3.37 9.25 -32.12
N TRP A 381 -4.69 9.30 -32.36
CA TRP A 381 -5.42 10.41 -32.96
C TRP A 381 -5.43 11.64 -32.05
N TYR A 382 -5.36 12.83 -32.64
CA TYR A 382 -5.68 14.11 -32.01
C TYR A 382 -6.16 15.10 -33.07
N PRO A 383 -7.00 16.09 -32.72
CA PRO A 383 -7.43 17.12 -33.66
C PRO A 383 -6.26 18.07 -33.94
N LEU A 384 -6.10 18.46 -35.21
CA LEU A 384 -5.20 19.56 -35.57
C LEU A 384 -5.86 20.90 -35.21
N THR A 385 -5.05 21.86 -34.80
CA THR A 385 -5.51 23.23 -34.53
C THR A 385 -5.48 24.03 -35.83
N ASP A 386 -6.60 24.03 -36.57
CA ASP A 386 -6.73 24.79 -37.83
C ASP A 386 -6.71 26.32 -37.63
N ALA A 387 -6.93 26.78 -36.39
CA ALA A 387 -6.82 28.18 -36.02
C ALA A 387 -5.35 28.64 -36.06
N LYS A 388 -5.04 29.61 -36.93
CA LYS A 388 -3.74 30.29 -36.91
C LYS A 388 -3.60 31.12 -35.63
N ILE A 389 -2.36 31.28 -35.17
CA ILE A 389 -2.01 32.21 -34.10
C ILE A 389 -2.47 33.62 -34.48
N ASP A 390 -3.06 34.35 -33.53
CA ASP A 390 -3.57 35.69 -33.79
C ASP A 390 -2.44 36.68 -34.13
N PRO A 391 -2.57 37.53 -35.17
CA PRO A 391 -1.59 38.57 -35.52
C PRO A 391 -1.20 39.50 -34.37
N SER A 392 -2.09 39.74 -33.40
CA SER A 392 -1.78 40.54 -32.21
C SER A 392 -0.78 39.85 -31.25
N ASN A 393 -0.73 38.51 -31.25
CA ASN A 393 0.15 37.72 -30.40
C ASN A 393 1.55 37.56 -31.04
N ASN A 394 2.25 38.68 -31.20
CA ASN A 394 3.63 38.76 -31.72
C ASN A 394 4.59 37.73 -31.08
N ARG A 395 4.37 37.40 -29.80
CA ARG A 395 5.18 36.45 -29.04
C ARG A 395 4.96 35.00 -29.47
N ALA A 396 3.71 34.57 -29.60
CA ALA A 396 3.40 33.22 -30.09
C ALA A 396 3.73 33.07 -31.58
N ILE A 397 3.66 34.15 -32.37
CA ILE A 397 4.12 34.18 -33.77
C ILE A 397 5.65 34.02 -33.87
N SER A 398 6.42 34.74 -33.06
CA SER A 398 7.90 34.68 -33.05
C SER A 398 8.43 33.31 -32.63
N ASP A 399 7.95 32.80 -31.49
CA ASP A 399 8.60 31.68 -30.78
C ASP A 399 7.81 30.36 -30.89
N GLY A 400 6.59 30.40 -31.44
CA GLY A 400 5.63 29.29 -31.45
C GLY A 400 5.01 29.01 -30.07
N TRP A 401 3.97 28.17 -30.02
CA TRP A 401 3.37 27.74 -28.74
C TRP A 401 4.18 26.67 -28.00
N ILE A 402 4.94 25.86 -28.75
CA ILE A 402 5.89 24.88 -28.21
C ILE A 402 7.29 25.24 -28.75
N PRO A 403 7.99 26.21 -28.14
CA PRO A 403 9.32 26.60 -28.59
C PRO A 403 10.27 25.39 -28.53
N PRO A 404 11.06 25.07 -29.58
CA PRO A 404 11.90 23.87 -29.58
C PRO A 404 13.06 23.95 -28.57
N THR A 405 13.43 25.16 -28.15
CA THR A 405 14.36 25.41 -27.05
C THR A 405 13.81 26.54 -26.17
N CYS A 406 14.18 26.54 -24.89
CA CYS A 406 13.82 27.60 -23.95
C CYS A 406 14.80 28.80 -24.02
N SER A 407 15.45 29.02 -25.17
CA SER A 407 16.53 29.99 -25.34
C SER A 407 16.07 31.36 -25.88
N SER A 408 14.75 31.57 -26.06
CA SER A 408 14.21 32.89 -26.38
C SER A 408 14.56 33.87 -25.26
N LYS A 409 14.96 35.10 -25.64
CA LYS A 409 15.29 36.21 -24.72
C LYS A 409 14.19 36.57 -23.72
N ASN A 410 12.98 36.06 -23.92
CA ASN A 410 11.81 36.30 -23.08
C ASN A 410 11.46 35.11 -22.18
N LEU A 411 12.02 33.92 -22.41
CA LEU A 411 11.85 32.72 -21.58
C LEU A 411 12.98 32.58 -20.56
N VAL A 412 13.60 33.71 -20.20
CA VAL A 412 14.70 33.78 -19.24
C VAL A 412 14.13 33.63 -17.83
N VAL A 413 14.57 32.57 -17.14
CA VAL A 413 14.40 32.38 -15.69
C VAL A 413 15.51 33.12 -14.94
N ALA A 414 15.44 33.19 -13.60
CA ALA A 414 16.54 33.73 -12.79
C ALA A 414 17.89 33.07 -13.14
N SER A 415 19.01 33.78 -13.00
CA SER A 415 20.34 33.24 -13.38
C SER A 415 20.80 32.05 -12.53
N THR A 416 20.14 31.80 -11.39
CA THR A 416 20.29 30.61 -10.55
C THR A 416 19.60 29.37 -11.15
N ASP A 417 18.78 29.54 -12.19
CA ASP A 417 17.77 28.57 -12.60
C ASP A 417 17.84 28.14 -14.06
N THR A 418 17.18 27.02 -14.36
CA THR A 418 17.03 26.52 -15.72
C THR A 418 15.67 25.85 -15.91
N TRP A 419 15.23 25.74 -17.18
CA TRP A 419 14.10 24.90 -17.59
C TRP A 419 14.40 23.39 -17.59
N LYS A 420 15.63 22.98 -17.26
CA LYS A 420 16.12 21.60 -17.25
C LYS A 420 16.56 21.23 -15.84
N THR A 421 15.57 21.05 -14.99
CA THR A 421 15.73 20.75 -13.57
C THR A 421 15.93 19.24 -13.35
N PRO A 422 16.64 18.81 -12.29
CA PRO A 422 16.73 17.39 -11.94
C PRO A 422 15.36 16.81 -11.55
N SER A 423 15.09 15.58 -12.00
CA SER A 423 13.95 14.78 -11.52
C SER A 423 14.16 14.36 -10.06
N ARG A 424 13.05 14.11 -9.35
CA ARG A 424 13.02 13.54 -7.99
C ARG A 424 12.48 12.11 -7.95
N GLU A 425 12.36 11.41 -9.09
CA GLU A 425 12.11 9.96 -9.15
C GLU A 425 13.15 9.19 -8.32
N GLY A 426 12.72 8.28 -7.44
CA GLY A 426 13.62 7.49 -6.58
C GLY A 426 14.29 8.24 -5.41
N VAL A 427 13.89 9.48 -5.10
CA VAL A 427 14.47 10.25 -3.98
C VAL A 427 13.99 9.72 -2.63
N VAL A 428 14.93 9.58 -1.70
CA VAL A 428 14.71 9.29 -0.27
C VAL A 428 14.04 10.48 0.42
N CYS A 429 13.01 10.20 1.23
CA CYS A 429 12.16 11.22 1.84
C CYS A 429 11.92 11.07 3.33
N THR A 430 12.19 9.88 3.85
CA THR A 430 11.98 9.52 5.25
C THR A 430 13.33 9.22 5.88
N ASP A 431 13.45 9.49 7.18
CA ASP A 431 14.71 9.33 7.92
C ASP A 431 15.18 7.86 8.00
N ASP A 432 14.32 6.91 7.64
CA ASP A 432 14.63 5.46 7.52
C ASP A 432 15.15 5.03 6.14
N GLY A 433 15.42 5.98 5.23
CA GLY A 433 16.04 5.71 3.93
C GLY A 433 15.08 5.28 2.82
N LYS A 434 13.76 5.27 3.04
CA LYS A 434 12.77 4.92 2.00
C LYS A 434 12.51 6.06 1.02
N THR A 435 12.16 5.69 -0.21
CA THR A 435 11.82 6.65 -1.28
C THR A 435 10.39 7.16 -1.16
N CYS A 436 10.13 8.36 -1.69
CA CYS A 436 8.78 8.91 -1.87
C CYS A 436 7.90 8.16 -2.89
N ASP A 437 8.38 7.05 -3.46
CA ASP A 437 7.65 6.39 -4.56
C ASP A 437 6.41 5.64 -4.05
N VAL A 438 5.31 5.85 -4.78
CA VAL A 438 4.04 5.16 -4.54
C VAL A 438 4.00 3.92 -5.41
N ILE A 439 3.77 2.75 -4.81
CA ILE A 439 3.73 1.46 -5.49
C ILE A 439 2.27 1.04 -5.66
N LEU A 440 1.90 0.63 -6.87
CA LEU A 440 0.59 0.07 -7.17
C LEU A 440 0.68 -1.46 -7.22
N PHE A 441 0.07 -2.12 -6.23
CA PHE A 441 0.10 -3.57 -6.08
C PHE A 441 -0.83 -4.31 -7.05
N LYS A 442 -1.94 -3.67 -7.46
CA LYS A 442 -2.91 -4.18 -8.44
C LYS A 442 -3.18 -3.18 -9.56
N ALA A 443 -3.84 -3.63 -10.62
CA ALA A 443 -4.48 -2.76 -11.60
C ALA A 443 -5.86 -2.31 -11.09
N PHE A 444 -6.31 -1.15 -11.55
CA PHE A 444 -7.71 -0.72 -11.49
C PHE A 444 -8.46 -1.20 -12.74
N ASP A 445 -9.79 -1.11 -12.70
CA ASP A 445 -10.67 -1.59 -13.78
C ASP A 445 -10.41 -0.84 -15.09
N THR A 446 -10.25 0.48 -15.01
CA THR A 446 -9.89 1.33 -16.16
C THR A 446 -8.40 1.67 -16.15
N THR A 447 -7.69 1.14 -17.13
CA THR A 447 -6.25 1.33 -17.34
C THR A 447 -6.00 2.07 -18.65
N GLN A 448 -4.79 2.58 -18.87
CA GLN A 448 -4.47 3.13 -20.18
C GLN A 448 -4.55 2.04 -21.26
N GLN A 449 -4.26 0.78 -20.91
CA GLN A 449 -4.42 -0.35 -21.83
C GLN A 449 -5.88 -0.63 -22.20
N SER A 450 -6.84 -0.54 -21.27
CA SER A 450 -8.26 -0.77 -21.62
C SER A 450 -8.82 0.35 -22.49
N ILE A 451 -8.45 1.62 -22.23
CA ILE A 451 -8.83 2.75 -23.08
C ILE A 451 -8.25 2.63 -24.50
N CYS A 452 -6.97 2.24 -24.62
CA CYS A 452 -6.25 2.24 -25.90
C CYS A 452 -6.34 0.93 -26.69
N GLY A 453 -6.95 -0.12 -26.13
CA GLY A 453 -6.87 -1.51 -26.61
C GLY A 453 -5.49 -2.16 -26.46
N SER A 454 -4.41 -1.40 -26.66
CA SER A 454 -3.02 -1.81 -26.44
C SER A 454 -2.21 -0.70 -25.76
N TYR A 455 -1.28 -1.08 -24.89
CA TYR A 455 -0.37 -0.14 -24.24
C TYR A 455 1.00 -0.78 -23.98
N SER A 456 2.04 -0.17 -24.54
CA SER A 456 3.43 -0.51 -24.23
C SER A 456 3.95 0.44 -23.13
N VAL A 457 4.41 -0.13 -22.03
CA VAL A 457 5.19 0.62 -21.04
C VAL A 457 6.54 0.93 -21.69
N GLN A 458 6.84 2.22 -21.88
CA GLN A 458 8.15 2.64 -22.36
C GLN A 458 9.19 2.36 -21.27
N ASN A 459 10.18 1.52 -21.61
CA ASN A 459 11.11 0.95 -20.64
C ASN A 459 12.33 1.89 -20.45
N GLY A 460 12.06 3.03 -19.81
CA GLY A 460 12.82 4.27 -19.99
C GLY A 460 12.36 5.00 -21.27
N GLY A 461 12.60 6.31 -21.36
CA GLY A 461 12.06 7.09 -22.49
C GLY A 461 12.46 8.56 -22.62
N THR A 462 13.24 9.14 -21.71
CA THR A 462 13.82 10.46 -21.95
C THR A 462 14.90 10.42 -23.01
N LEU A 463 14.91 11.43 -23.88
CA LEU A 463 16.05 11.72 -24.75
C LEU A 463 17.33 11.86 -23.90
N CYS A 464 18.39 11.19 -24.31
CA CYS A 464 19.66 11.15 -23.60
C CYS A 464 20.81 11.50 -24.53
N ASN A 465 21.82 12.16 -23.97
CA ASN A 465 23.09 12.47 -24.63
C ASN A 465 24.25 11.61 -24.08
N SER A 466 24.03 10.89 -22.97
CA SER A 466 24.98 10.00 -22.31
C SER A 466 24.23 9.03 -21.40
N SER A 467 24.81 7.87 -21.09
CA SER A 467 24.20 6.91 -20.15
C SER A 467 24.12 7.45 -18.73
N ALA A 468 24.98 8.40 -18.34
CA ALA A 468 24.89 9.07 -17.04
C ALA A 468 23.59 9.88 -16.89
N ALA A 469 23.03 10.40 -17.99
CA ALA A 469 21.73 11.07 -18.02
C ALA A 469 20.53 10.10 -17.86
N CYS A 470 20.77 8.80 -17.71
CA CYS A 470 19.77 7.75 -17.55
C CYS A 470 19.79 7.10 -16.16
N GLY A 471 20.41 7.75 -15.17
CA GLY A 471 20.57 7.22 -13.81
C GLY A 471 21.54 6.04 -13.73
N THR A 472 21.79 5.54 -12.51
CA THR A 472 22.79 4.47 -12.29
C THR A 472 22.35 3.09 -12.78
N LYS A 473 21.08 2.96 -13.23
CA LYS A 473 20.45 1.71 -13.69
C LYS A 473 19.86 1.84 -15.10
N GLY A 474 20.25 2.87 -15.86
CA GLY A 474 19.87 3.04 -17.27
C GLY A 474 21.08 3.14 -18.19
N GLN A 475 20.84 2.89 -19.48
CA GLN A 475 21.80 3.08 -20.57
C GLN A 475 21.18 3.97 -21.64
N CYS A 476 21.97 4.86 -22.22
CA CYS A 476 21.54 5.66 -23.35
C CYS A 476 21.74 4.87 -24.65
N ILE A 477 20.66 4.59 -25.38
CA ILE A 477 20.68 3.77 -26.59
C ILE A 477 20.13 4.56 -27.76
N SER A 478 20.87 4.61 -28.87
CA SER A 478 20.42 5.23 -30.11
C SER A 478 19.68 4.24 -31.01
N SER A 479 18.50 4.62 -31.48
CA SER A 479 17.72 3.92 -32.50
C SER A 479 17.11 4.93 -33.46
N ASN A 480 17.24 4.71 -34.77
CA ASN A 480 16.77 5.62 -35.82
C ASN A 480 17.19 7.10 -35.63
N GLY A 481 18.43 7.33 -35.16
CA GLY A 481 18.98 8.68 -34.94
C GLY A 481 18.51 9.38 -33.66
N ILE A 482 17.65 8.74 -32.87
CA ILE A 482 17.15 9.26 -31.59
C ILE A 482 17.73 8.42 -30.45
N ALA A 483 18.40 9.07 -29.50
CA ALA A 483 18.99 8.43 -28.34
C ALA A 483 18.06 8.56 -27.12
N THR A 484 17.64 7.43 -26.54
CA THR A 484 16.75 7.36 -25.37
C THR A 484 17.30 6.48 -24.25
N CYS A 485 16.92 6.81 -23.01
CA CYS A 485 17.24 5.99 -21.86
C CYS A 485 16.50 4.66 -21.92
N ARG A 486 17.22 3.54 -21.81
CA ARG A 486 16.69 2.20 -21.61
C ARG A 486 17.11 1.68 -20.24
N CYS A 487 16.16 1.20 -19.47
CA CYS A 487 16.42 0.72 -18.11
C CYS A 487 16.95 -0.72 -18.09
N ILE A 488 17.83 -1.00 -17.12
CA ILE A 488 18.43 -2.32 -16.92
C ILE A 488 17.56 -3.14 -15.97
N ALA A 489 17.16 -4.33 -16.40
CA ALA A 489 16.44 -5.31 -15.57
C ALA A 489 15.19 -4.73 -14.86
N CYS A 490 15.16 -4.84 -13.53
CA CYS A 490 14.09 -4.45 -12.59
C CYS A 490 13.71 -2.96 -12.53
N TYR A 491 14.23 -2.11 -13.42
CA TYR A 491 14.17 -0.66 -13.25
C TYR A 491 13.36 0.02 -14.37
N THR A 492 12.76 1.15 -14.03
CA THR A 492 11.81 1.89 -14.86
C THR A 492 11.79 3.38 -14.47
N GLY A 493 10.89 4.16 -15.06
CA GLY A 493 10.88 5.62 -14.95
C GLY A 493 11.83 6.25 -15.97
N THR A 494 11.81 7.58 -16.08
CA THR A 494 12.58 8.27 -17.12
C THR A 494 14.08 8.13 -16.92
N LEU A 495 14.53 8.25 -15.67
CA LEU A 495 15.92 8.10 -15.27
C LEU A 495 16.25 6.71 -14.72
N CYS A 496 15.41 5.71 -14.98
CA CYS A 496 15.63 4.32 -14.54
C CYS A 496 15.87 4.15 -13.03
N ASN A 497 15.42 5.11 -12.21
CA ASN A 497 15.61 5.11 -10.76
C ASN A 497 14.43 4.50 -9.99
N ILE A 498 13.29 4.27 -10.66
CA ILE A 498 12.11 3.61 -10.06
C ILE A 498 12.31 2.09 -10.21
N ARG A 499 12.05 1.32 -9.15
CA ARG A 499 12.11 -0.15 -9.19
C ARG A 499 10.75 -0.75 -9.56
N ASP A 500 10.65 -1.43 -10.70
CA ASP A 500 9.47 -2.17 -11.15
C ASP A 500 9.57 -3.66 -10.79
N PHE A 501 8.92 -4.02 -9.69
CA PHE A 501 8.82 -5.38 -9.20
C PHE A 501 8.09 -6.35 -10.15
N SER A 502 7.25 -5.87 -11.07
CA SER A 502 6.61 -6.73 -12.09
C SER A 502 7.49 -6.99 -13.31
N SER A 503 8.46 -6.11 -13.59
CA SER A 503 9.50 -6.41 -14.59
C SER A 503 10.52 -7.43 -14.05
N CYS A 504 10.80 -7.39 -12.75
CA CYS A 504 11.76 -8.30 -12.08
C CYS A 504 11.44 -9.78 -12.28
N SER A 505 10.17 -10.17 -12.26
CA SER A 505 9.73 -11.56 -12.44
C SER A 505 9.74 -12.03 -13.91
N SER A 506 10.02 -11.12 -14.85
CA SER A 506 10.00 -11.38 -16.29
C SER A 506 11.41 -11.56 -16.91
N LEU A 507 12.19 -12.48 -16.36
CA LEU A 507 13.41 -12.98 -17.02
C LEU A 507 13.05 -13.83 -18.24
N SER A 508 12.81 -13.13 -19.35
CA SER A 508 12.64 -13.57 -20.75
C SER A 508 12.48 -15.09 -20.99
N SER A 509 11.24 -15.57 -21.02
CA SER A 509 10.94 -16.87 -21.62
C SER A 509 11.04 -16.78 -23.15
N PHE A 510 12.01 -17.48 -23.74
CA PHE A 510 12.20 -17.53 -25.19
C PHE A 510 11.01 -18.29 -25.83
N PRO A 511 10.22 -17.71 -26.77
CA PRO A 511 8.95 -18.32 -27.21
C PRO A 511 9.07 -19.72 -27.85
N ALA A 512 10.26 -20.09 -28.34
CA ALA A 512 10.53 -21.41 -28.89
C ALA A 512 11.04 -22.43 -27.85
N ALA A 513 11.39 -22.01 -26.63
CA ALA A 513 11.96 -22.88 -25.60
C ALA A 513 11.07 -24.09 -25.26
N PRO A 514 9.73 -23.99 -25.15
CA PRO A 514 8.89 -25.16 -24.90
C PRO A 514 9.05 -26.24 -25.97
N LYS A 515 9.10 -25.87 -27.26
CA LYS A 515 9.29 -26.83 -28.35
C LYS A 515 10.64 -27.56 -28.25
N TYR A 516 11.73 -26.83 -28.03
CA TYR A 516 13.05 -27.44 -27.86
C TYR A 516 13.12 -28.35 -26.62
N ILE A 517 12.59 -27.90 -25.49
CA ILE A 517 12.55 -28.70 -24.25
C ILE A 517 11.74 -29.98 -24.45
N PHE A 518 10.53 -29.91 -25.04
CA PHE A 518 9.72 -31.10 -25.30
C PHE A 518 10.34 -32.03 -26.34
N THR A 519 11.04 -31.52 -27.36
CA THR A 519 11.74 -32.37 -28.35
C THR A 519 12.93 -33.09 -27.71
N ILE A 520 13.73 -32.40 -26.90
CA ILE A 520 14.87 -33.01 -26.18
C ILE A 520 14.37 -34.03 -25.14
N ALA A 521 13.31 -33.70 -24.40
CA ALA A 521 12.69 -34.61 -23.44
C ALA A 521 12.12 -35.88 -24.11
N ALA A 522 11.49 -35.75 -25.28
CA ALA A 522 11.01 -36.90 -26.05
C ALA A 522 12.17 -37.82 -26.51
N ILE A 523 13.26 -37.25 -27.02
CA ILE A 523 14.46 -38.01 -27.40
C ILE A 523 15.07 -38.71 -26.17
N PHE A 524 15.17 -38.00 -25.05
CA PHE A 524 15.67 -38.56 -23.79
C PHE A 524 14.80 -39.71 -23.27
N LEU A 525 13.47 -39.60 -23.34
CA LEU A 525 12.54 -40.65 -22.94
C LEU A 525 12.66 -41.91 -23.82
N VAL A 526 12.86 -41.76 -25.13
CA VAL A 526 13.11 -42.90 -26.04
C VAL A 526 14.43 -43.61 -25.70
N ILE A 527 15.49 -42.85 -25.42
CA ILE A 527 16.79 -43.40 -25.00
C ILE A 527 16.65 -44.12 -23.64
N MET A 528 15.96 -43.52 -22.67
CA MET A 528 15.70 -44.15 -21.37
C MET A 528 14.87 -45.43 -21.50
N LEU A 529 13.86 -45.47 -22.37
CA LEU A 529 13.06 -46.67 -22.60
C LEU A 529 13.93 -47.83 -23.13
N ALA A 530 14.85 -47.55 -24.07
CA ALA A 530 15.80 -48.55 -24.56
C ALA A 530 16.75 -49.06 -23.46
N VAL A 531 17.25 -48.16 -22.60
CA VAL A 531 18.06 -48.52 -21.42
C VAL A 531 17.26 -49.40 -20.44
N PHE A 532 16.01 -49.06 -20.14
CA PHE A 532 15.16 -49.84 -19.24
C PHE A 532 14.82 -51.23 -19.79
N ILE A 533 14.54 -51.37 -21.10
CA ILE A 533 14.35 -52.68 -21.74
C ILE A 533 15.63 -53.53 -21.61
N THR A 534 16.79 -52.92 -21.84
CA THR A 534 18.09 -53.61 -21.73
C THR A 534 18.37 -54.07 -20.29
N LEU A 535 18.09 -53.21 -19.30
CA LEU A 535 18.21 -53.54 -17.87
C LEU A 535 17.20 -54.61 -17.42
N ALA A 536 15.98 -54.61 -17.95
CA ALA A 536 14.97 -55.63 -17.64
C ALA A 536 15.41 -57.03 -18.12
N ILE A 537 16.01 -57.13 -19.32
CA ILE A 537 16.58 -58.38 -19.84
C ILE A 537 17.73 -58.89 -18.94
N ILE A 538 18.58 -57.99 -18.44
CA ILE A 538 19.67 -58.32 -17.50
C ILE A 538 19.11 -58.76 -16.13
N ALA A 539 18.09 -58.06 -15.62
CA ALA A 539 17.44 -58.38 -14.35
C ALA A 539 16.72 -59.74 -14.39
N HIS A 540 16.06 -60.07 -15.50
CA HIS A 540 15.40 -61.37 -15.68
C HIS A 540 16.41 -62.53 -15.65
N ARG A 541 17.59 -62.36 -16.28
CA ARG A 541 18.68 -63.35 -16.19
C ARG A 541 19.24 -63.51 -14.76
N LYS A 542 19.31 -62.44 -13.97
CA LYS A 542 19.71 -62.51 -12.54
C LYS A 542 18.67 -63.20 -11.66
N SER A 543 17.37 -62.96 -11.88
CA SER A 543 16.26 -63.55 -11.12
C SER A 543 16.30 -65.09 -11.13
N ILE A 544 16.60 -65.69 -12.29
CA ILE A 544 16.69 -67.14 -12.46
C ILE A 544 17.82 -67.76 -11.61
N VAL A 545 18.92 -67.03 -11.38
CA VAL A 545 20.03 -67.49 -10.53
C VAL A 545 19.68 -67.36 -9.04
N ILE A 546 19.05 -66.25 -8.64
CA ILE A 546 18.69 -65.98 -7.24
C ILE A 546 17.62 -66.96 -6.73
N ASN A 547 16.64 -67.33 -7.57
CA ASN A 547 15.64 -68.35 -7.25
C ASN A 547 16.22 -69.76 -7.04
N LYS A 548 17.48 -70.00 -7.46
CA LYS A 548 18.19 -71.26 -7.21
C LYS A 548 18.83 -71.31 -5.82
N LEU A 549 19.34 -70.17 -5.30
CA LEU A 549 19.84 -70.05 -3.92
C LEU A 549 18.71 -69.99 -2.88
N GLY A 550 17.56 -69.39 -3.21
CA GLY A 550 16.46 -69.20 -2.26
C GLY A 550 15.86 -70.49 -1.69
N LYS A 551 16.03 -71.64 -2.37
CA LYS A 551 15.50 -72.94 -1.94
C LYS A 551 16.34 -73.67 -0.88
N GLU A 552 17.58 -73.28 -0.63
CA GLU A 552 18.42 -73.93 0.40
C GLU A 552 18.27 -73.27 1.78
N LEU A 553 17.80 -72.02 1.84
CA LEU A 553 17.75 -71.22 3.08
C LEU A 553 16.46 -71.38 3.92
N GLN A 554 15.45 -72.12 3.46
CA GLN A 554 14.21 -72.37 4.21
C GLN A 554 14.24 -73.58 5.17
N MET A 555 15.42 -74.17 5.39
CA MET A 555 15.63 -75.34 6.26
C MET A 555 16.35 -74.98 7.58
N ARG A 556 16.08 -73.82 8.18
CA ARG A 556 16.48 -73.53 9.58
C ARG A 556 15.52 -72.56 10.31
N THR A 557 15.17 -72.96 11.55
CA THR A 557 14.52 -72.19 12.63
C THR A 557 12.98 -72.06 12.62
N LYS A 558 12.33 -72.92 13.43
CA LYS A 558 10.97 -72.81 14.01
C LYS A 558 11.07 -72.62 15.54
N CYS A 559 9.94 -72.25 16.19
CA CYS A 559 9.68 -71.98 17.63
C CYS A 559 9.87 -70.49 18.04
N GLY A 560 9.13 -69.83 18.95
CA GLY A 560 7.99 -70.12 19.84
C GLY A 560 7.76 -68.88 20.76
N ILE A 561 6.71 -68.65 21.57
CA ILE A 561 5.44 -69.34 21.91
C ILE A 561 4.33 -68.24 22.15
N GLN A 562 3.21 -68.53 22.81
CA GLN A 562 1.96 -67.74 22.91
C GLN A 562 1.87 -66.63 24.00
N SER A 563 0.99 -65.65 23.73
CA SER A 563 -0.05 -64.98 24.57
C SER A 563 0.15 -64.57 26.05
N LYS A 564 -0.36 -63.37 26.39
CA LYS A 564 -1.09 -63.07 27.64
C LYS A 564 -1.98 -61.81 27.55
N MET A 565 -2.94 -61.70 28.47
CA MET A 565 -4.08 -60.76 28.51
C MET A 565 -3.76 -59.31 28.96
N PRO A 566 -4.67 -58.33 28.77
CA PRO A 566 -4.35 -56.90 28.77
C PRO A 566 -4.30 -56.25 30.18
N PRO A 567 -3.53 -55.16 30.36
CA PRO A 567 -3.48 -54.41 31.61
C PRO A 567 -4.64 -53.40 31.77
N LYS A 568 -5.00 -53.21 33.04
CA LYS A 568 -6.03 -52.35 33.62
C LYS A 568 -6.15 -50.94 32.99
N LYS A 569 -7.40 -50.43 32.93
CA LYS A 569 -7.69 -48.99 32.77
C LYS A 569 -6.86 -48.17 33.77
N LYS A 570 -5.98 -47.31 33.28
CA LYS A 570 -5.59 -46.09 34.01
C LYS A 570 -6.79 -45.15 34.05
N GLN A 571 -6.92 -44.37 35.13
CA GLN A 571 -7.78 -43.20 35.13
C GLN A 571 -7.30 -42.25 34.02
N GLU A 572 -8.21 -41.73 33.22
CA GLU A 572 -7.88 -40.67 32.26
C GLU A 572 -7.65 -39.38 33.06
N GLU A 573 -6.41 -38.91 33.09
CA GLU A 573 -6.15 -37.52 33.46
C GLU A 573 -6.90 -36.62 32.49
N ALA A 574 -7.63 -35.64 33.01
CA ALA A 574 -8.32 -34.66 32.17
C ALA A 574 -7.28 -33.95 31.27
N PRO A 575 -7.61 -33.66 29.99
CA PRO A 575 -6.68 -32.99 29.09
C PRO A 575 -6.25 -31.65 29.68
N ARG A 576 -4.93 -31.39 29.71
CA ARG A 576 -4.38 -30.14 30.23
C ARG A 576 -4.87 -28.96 29.39
N SER A 577 -5.83 -28.23 29.91
CA SER A 577 -6.33 -26.98 29.30
C SER A 577 -5.20 -25.95 29.27
N TYR A 578 -4.84 -25.47 28.08
CA TYR A 578 -3.82 -24.44 27.88
C TYR A 578 -4.46 -23.04 27.91
N LEU A 579 -3.80 -22.06 28.54
CA LEU A 579 -4.23 -20.65 28.55
C LEU A 579 -3.77 -19.94 27.27
N GLY A 580 -4.67 -19.79 26.31
CA GLY A 580 -4.44 -19.12 25.02
C GLY A 580 -5.45 -19.53 23.94
N ARG A 581 -5.37 -18.89 22.77
CA ARG A 581 -6.29 -19.16 21.65
C ARG A 581 -6.20 -20.60 21.13
N PRO A 582 -7.32 -21.31 20.91
CA PRO A 582 -7.30 -22.62 20.27
C PRO A 582 -6.96 -22.48 18.77
N GLY A 583 -5.78 -22.95 18.36
CA GLY A 583 -5.33 -22.89 16.96
C GLY A 583 -3.82 -23.06 16.83
N ASN A 584 -3.34 -23.37 15.62
CA ASN A 584 -1.91 -23.49 15.34
C ASN A 584 -1.33 -22.21 14.69
N ASN A 585 -2.18 -21.39 14.06
CA ASN A 585 -1.82 -20.12 13.43
C ASN A 585 -1.79 -19.00 14.48
N VAL A 586 -0.70 -18.95 15.25
CA VAL A 586 -0.54 -18.05 16.40
C VAL A 586 0.60 -17.07 16.15
N LYS A 587 0.44 -15.82 16.61
CA LYS A 587 1.37 -14.71 16.31
C LYS A 587 2.01 -14.15 17.58
N ILE A 588 3.24 -13.67 17.51
CA ILE A 588 3.89 -12.92 18.61
C ILE A 588 4.02 -11.44 18.24
N GLY A 589 3.57 -10.55 19.12
CA GLY A 589 3.60 -9.10 18.88
C GLY A 589 4.79 -8.41 19.54
N ILE A 590 5.40 -7.45 18.86
CA ILE A 590 6.46 -6.60 19.42
C ILE A 590 5.81 -5.40 20.13
N VAL A 591 6.01 -5.27 21.44
CA VAL A 591 5.40 -4.23 22.29
C VAL A 591 6.49 -3.49 23.06
N GLY A 592 6.29 -2.20 23.32
CA GLY A 592 7.26 -1.35 24.01
C GLY A 592 6.91 0.13 23.84
N VAL A 593 7.48 1.01 24.67
CA VAL A 593 7.30 2.47 24.52
C VAL A 593 7.95 2.96 23.20
N PRO A 594 7.66 4.18 22.71
CA PRO A 594 8.40 4.76 21.59
C PRO A 594 9.92 4.77 21.81
N ASN A 595 10.69 4.76 20.73
CA ASN A 595 12.16 4.90 20.74
C ASN A 595 12.96 3.83 21.52
N VAL A 596 12.40 2.63 21.77
CA VAL A 596 13.13 1.49 22.40
C VAL A 596 13.89 0.58 21.41
N GLY A 597 13.71 0.79 20.10
CA GLY A 597 14.30 -0.06 19.05
C GLY A 597 13.36 -1.11 18.43
N LYS A 598 12.03 -0.99 18.61
CA LYS A 598 11.03 -1.91 18.00
C LYS A 598 11.20 -2.09 16.51
N SER A 599 11.13 -1.00 15.74
CA SER A 599 11.28 -1.05 14.28
C SER A 599 12.67 -1.53 13.85
N THR A 600 13.71 -1.24 14.63
CA THR A 600 15.07 -1.78 14.42
C THR A 600 15.10 -3.31 14.55
N PHE A 601 14.47 -3.85 15.59
CA PHE A 601 14.34 -5.29 15.81
C PHE A 601 13.42 -5.97 14.79
N PHE A 602 12.31 -5.33 14.43
CA PHE A 602 11.44 -5.81 13.36
C PHE A 602 12.20 -5.86 12.04
N ASN A 603 13.00 -4.84 11.69
CA ASN A 603 13.86 -4.87 10.51
C ASN A 603 14.85 -6.05 10.51
N CYS A 604 15.40 -6.47 11.66
CA CYS A 604 16.18 -7.72 11.74
C CYS A 604 15.34 -8.93 11.33
N MET A 605 14.11 -9.02 11.81
CA MET A 605 13.17 -10.12 11.48
C MET A 605 12.69 -10.05 10.04
N SER A 606 12.46 -8.86 9.48
CA SER A 606 12.09 -8.65 8.07
C SER A 606 13.21 -9.08 7.12
N LYS A 607 14.49 -8.89 7.47
CA LYS A 607 15.64 -9.43 6.72
C LYS A 607 15.69 -10.97 6.71
N LEU A 608 15.12 -11.61 7.74
CA LEU A 608 15.01 -13.08 7.87
C LEU A 608 13.65 -13.63 7.39
N ASN A 609 12.78 -12.78 6.84
CA ASN A 609 11.43 -13.16 6.42
C ASN A 609 11.47 -14.08 5.19
N ILE A 610 10.63 -15.11 5.18
CA ILE A 610 10.46 -15.98 4.01
C ILE A 610 9.64 -15.23 2.94
N PRO A 611 10.03 -15.26 1.65
CA PRO A 611 9.23 -14.67 0.58
C PRO A 611 7.79 -15.20 0.56
N ALA A 612 6.82 -14.29 0.35
CA ALA A 612 5.39 -14.60 0.35
C ALA A 612 4.97 -15.69 -0.66
N GLU A 613 5.78 -15.90 -1.71
CA GLU A 613 5.63 -16.96 -2.71
C GLU A 613 5.53 -18.37 -2.09
N ASN A 614 6.17 -18.60 -0.94
CA ASN A 614 6.13 -19.87 -0.21
C ASN A 614 4.84 -20.06 0.64
N PHE A 615 4.03 -19.00 0.79
CA PHE A 615 2.77 -19.01 1.55
C PHE A 615 1.62 -18.39 0.74
N PRO A 616 1.20 -18.99 -0.40
CA PRO A 616 0.29 -18.39 -1.38
C PRO A 616 -1.14 -18.10 -0.88
N PHE A 617 -1.49 -18.49 0.36
CA PHE A 617 -2.77 -18.24 1.00
C PHE A 617 -2.69 -17.31 2.22
N CYS A 618 -1.50 -16.75 2.52
CA CYS A 618 -1.30 -15.86 3.65
C CYS A 618 -1.03 -14.43 3.14
N THR A 619 -1.96 -13.51 3.44
CA THR A 619 -1.67 -12.08 3.34
C THR A 619 -0.61 -11.73 4.38
N ILE A 620 0.62 -11.45 3.94
CA ILE A 620 1.67 -10.89 4.79
C ILE A 620 1.47 -9.37 4.79
N GLU A 621 0.86 -8.87 5.88
CA GLU A 621 0.68 -7.43 6.08
C GLU A 621 2.05 -6.73 6.22
N PRO A 622 2.18 -5.43 5.91
CA PRO A 622 3.47 -4.71 5.97
C PRO A 622 4.14 -4.69 7.35
N ASN A 623 3.39 -4.96 8.42
CA ASN A 623 3.88 -5.07 9.79
C ASN A 623 3.97 -6.53 10.28
N GLU A 624 3.90 -7.54 9.41
CA GLU A 624 4.10 -8.95 9.75
C GLU A 624 5.31 -9.57 9.05
N ALA A 625 6.03 -10.44 9.76
CA ALA A 625 7.15 -11.21 9.25
C ALA A 625 6.97 -12.70 9.61
N VAL A 626 7.13 -13.58 8.63
CA VAL A 626 7.09 -15.05 8.79
C VAL A 626 8.54 -15.55 8.76
N VAL A 627 9.09 -15.83 9.94
CA VAL A 627 10.52 -16.09 10.14
C VAL A 627 10.75 -17.60 10.36
N PRO A 628 11.76 -18.22 9.72
CA PRO A 628 12.10 -19.62 9.96
C PRO A 628 12.66 -19.82 11.37
N VAL A 629 12.25 -20.90 12.03
CA VAL A 629 12.73 -21.26 13.37
C VAL A 629 13.95 -22.18 13.23
N PRO A 630 15.14 -21.78 13.73
CA PRO A 630 16.40 -22.48 13.44
C PRO A 630 16.51 -23.81 14.20
N ASP A 631 16.43 -24.95 13.51
CA ASP A 631 16.56 -26.28 14.11
C ASP A 631 17.64 -27.15 13.43
N GLN A 632 18.61 -27.60 14.24
CA GLN A 632 19.67 -28.53 13.83
C GLN A 632 19.12 -29.90 13.40
N ARG A 633 17.97 -30.33 13.93
CA ARG A 633 17.29 -31.56 13.51
C ARG A 633 16.82 -31.47 12.07
N PHE A 634 16.20 -30.34 11.72
CA PHE A 634 15.76 -30.04 10.37
C PHE A 634 16.93 -30.03 9.37
N HIS A 635 18.01 -29.30 9.68
CA HIS A 635 19.21 -29.27 8.82
C HIS A 635 19.80 -30.67 8.59
N TRP A 636 19.92 -31.50 9.63
CA TRP A 636 20.42 -32.87 9.49
C TRP A 636 19.50 -33.76 8.61
N LEU A 637 18.18 -33.55 8.66
CA LEU A 637 17.24 -34.25 7.76
C LEU A 637 17.42 -33.80 6.30
N VAL A 638 17.60 -32.50 6.05
CA VAL A 638 17.87 -31.96 4.71
C VAL A 638 19.19 -32.52 4.14
N GLU A 639 20.27 -32.51 4.92
CA GLU A 639 21.56 -33.11 4.54
C GLU A 639 21.45 -34.60 4.22
N LYS A 640 20.64 -35.34 4.99
CA LYS A 640 20.44 -36.79 4.87
C LYS A 640 19.64 -37.20 3.64
N TYR A 641 18.48 -36.57 3.43
CA TYR A 641 17.53 -36.98 2.40
C TYR A 641 17.79 -36.28 1.06
N GLN A 642 18.50 -35.14 1.06
CA GLN A 642 18.75 -34.30 -0.11
C GLN A 642 17.46 -34.04 -0.91
N PRO A 643 16.42 -33.48 -0.27
CA PRO A 643 15.09 -33.39 -0.85
C PRO A 643 15.01 -32.37 -1.98
N THR A 644 13.98 -32.49 -2.82
CA THR A 644 13.67 -31.51 -3.87
C THR A 644 13.05 -30.23 -3.28
N SER A 645 12.27 -30.36 -2.19
CA SER A 645 11.64 -29.26 -1.44
C SER A 645 12.17 -29.21 0.01
N VAL A 646 12.45 -28.00 0.51
CA VAL A 646 12.95 -27.73 1.87
C VAL A 646 12.10 -26.64 2.52
N VAL A 647 11.28 -27.00 3.51
CA VAL A 647 10.36 -26.06 4.17
C VAL A 647 10.58 -26.08 5.69
N PRO A 648 11.28 -25.09 6.28
CA PRO A 648 11.54 -25.06 7.72
C PRO A 648 10.25 -24.82 8.52
N PRO A 649 10.22 -25.18 9.82
CA PRO A 649 9.18 -24.69 10.72
C PRO A 649 9.27 -23.15 10.83
N VAL A 650 8.13 -22.47 10.96
CA VAL A 650 8.06 -20.99 10.93
C VAL A 650 7.25 -20.43 12.10
N MET A 651 7.46 -19.14 12.38
CA MET A 651 6.63 -18.36 13.29
C MET A 651 6.31 -16.98 12.72
N THR A 652 5.13 -16.45 13.06
CA THR A 652 4.70 -15.10 12.64
C THR A 652 4.97 -14.10 13.75
N ILE A 653 5.68 -13.02 13.40
CA ILE A 653 6.01 -11.89 14.27
C ILE A 653 5.30 -10.65 13.71
N THR A 654 4.60 -9.89 14.55
CA THR A 654 3.87 -8.68 14.19
C THR A 654 4.51 -7.47 14.88
N ASP A 655 4.91 -6.43 14.13
CA ASP A 655 5.26 -5.13 14.72
C ASP A 655 4.00 -4.40 15.17
N ILE A 656 4.07 -3.80 16.35
CA ILE A 656 3.00 -3.00 16.92
C ILE A 656 3.63 -1.67 17.38
N ALA A 657 2.89 -0.57 17.21
CA ALA A 657 3.34 0.80 17.49
C ALA A 657 3.81 1.08 18.95
N GLY A 658 4.10 2.34 19.28
CA GLY A 658 4.45 2.72 20.67
C GLY A 658 3.23 2.80 21.59
N LEU A 659 3.29 2.16 22.75
CA LEU A 659 2.39 2.46 23.86
C LEU A 659 2.93 3.64 24.69
N VAL A 660 2.04 4.51 25.16
CA VAL A 660 2.33 5.58 26.12
C VAL A 660 1.31 5.53 27.26
N ARG A 661 1.59 6.22 28.37
CA ARG A 661 0.69 6.37 29.51
C ARG A 661 -0.64 7.02 29.10
N GLY A 662 -1.76 6.56 29.68
CA GLY A 662 -3.13 6.98 29.38
C GLY A 662 -3.78 6.26 28.20
N ALA A 663 -3.18 5.20 27.66
CA ALA A 663 -3.67 4.51 26.46
C ALA A 663 -5.02 3.80 26.68
N SER A 664 -5.27 3.24 27.88
CA SER A 664 -6.53 2.61 28.26
C SER A 664 -7.68 3.62 28.38
N GLU A 665 -7.36 4.85 28.80
CA GLU A 665 -8.26 6.00 28.94
C GLU A 665 -8.48 6.75 27.61
N GLY A 666 -7.73 6.42 26.56
CA GLY A 666 -7.88 6.98 25.22
C GLY A 666 -6.92 8.11 24.85
N ALA A 667 -5.82 8.30 25.58
CA ALA A 667 -4.76 9.21 25.16
C ALA A 667 -4.08 8.73 23.87
N GLY A 668 -3.98 9.62 22.87
CA GLY A 668 -3.37 9.32 21.57
C GLY A 668 -4.07 8.20 20.80
N LEU A 669 -3.30 7.35 20.11
CA LEU A 669 -3.80 6.21 19.33
C LEU A 669 -4.07 4.95 20.20
N GLY A 670 -4.12 5.07 21.53
CA GLY A 670 -4.07 3.95 22.49
C GLY A 670 -5.11 2.85 22.27
N ASN A 671 -6.38 3.19 21.99
CA ASN A 671 -7.43 2.19 21.78
C ASN A 671 -7.24 1.36 20.49
N ALA A 672 -6.69 1.95 19.42
CA ALA A 672 -6.34 1.22 18.20
C ALA A 672 -5.10 0.32 18.42
N PHE A 673 -4.18 0.75 19.28
CA PHE A 673 -3.00 -0.04 19.62
C PHE A 673 -3.32 -1.29 20.46
N LEU A 674 -4.19 -1.15 21.47
CA LEU A 674 -4.61 -2.28 22.33
C LEU A 674 -5.39 -3.35 21.53
N SER A 675 -6.12 -2.96 20.46
CA SER A 675 -6.78 -3.93 19.57
C SER A 675 -5.79 -4.70 18.67
N HIS A 676 -4.61 -4.16 18.38
CA HIS A 676 -3.55 -4.93 17.72
C HIS A 676 -2.87 -5.93 18.69
N ILE A 677 -2.66 -5.58 19.96
CA ILE A 677 -2.19 -6.55 20.97
C ILE A 677 -3.24 -7.66 21.21
N GLN A 678 -4.53 -7.33 21.11
CA GLN A 678 -5.61 -8.32 21.16
C GLN A 678 -5.47 -9.41 20.09
N ALA A 679 -4.97 -9.06 18.90
CA ALA A 679 -4.86 -9.96 17.75
C ALA A 679 -3.76 -11.03 17.90
N VAL A 680 -2.65 -10.71 18.58
CA VAL A 680 -1.51 -11.64 18.81
C VAL A 680 -1.75 -12.58 20.00
N ASP A 681 -0.94 -13.62 20.12
CA ASP A 681 -1.06 -14.70 21.12
C ASP A 681 0.04 -14.66 22.20
N ALA A 682 1.18 -14.02 21.92
CA ALA A 682 2.28 -13.78 22.87
C ALA A 682 2.89 -12.38 22.62
N ILE A 683 3.75 -11.91 23.54
CA ILE A 683 4.37 -10.58 23.48
C ILE A 683 5.90 -10.68 23.57
N TYR A 684 6.61 -10.10 22.61
CA TYR A 684 7.99 -9.65 22.77
C TYR A 684 7.97 -8.23 23.35
N HIS A 685 8.23 -8.10 24.65
CA HIS A 685 8.28 -6.80 25.29
C HIS A 685 9.70 -6.22 25.14
N MET A 686 9.85 -5.27 24.23
CA MET A 686 11.09 -4.51 24.06
C MET A 686 11.23 -3.44 25.13
N VAL A 687 12.43 -3.39 25.71
CA VAL A 687 12.81 -2.53 26.82
C VAL A 687 14.11 -1.81 26.46
N ARG A 688 14.13 -0.48 26.51
CA ARG A 688 15.34 0.32 26.28
C ARG A 688 16.24 0.25 27.50
N ALA A 689 17.50 -0.13 27.33
CA ALA A 689 18.50 -0.16 28.39
C ALA A 689 19.82 0.51 27.93
N PHE A 690 19.72 1.54 27.09
CA PHE A 690 20.84 2.37 26.64
C PHE A 690 20.50 3.86 26.74
N ASP A 691 21.49 4.65 27.16
CA ASP A 691 21.48 6.10 27.06
C ASP A 691 21.90 6.52 25.64
N SER A 692 21.33 7.61 25.13
CA SER A 692 21.79 8.29 23.91
C SER A 692 21.40 9.77 24.01
N THR A 693 22.30 10.65 23.59
CA THR A 693 22.06 12.10 23.49
C THR A 693 21.23 12.49 22.27
N GLU A 694 21.11 11.60 21.30
CA GLU A 694 20.40 11.82 20.03
C GLU A 694 18.95 11.31 20.08
N ILE A 695 18.67 10.33 20.95
CA ILE A 695 17.37 9.63 21.01
C ILE A 695 16.63 10.02 22.29
N THR A 696 15.70 10.96 22.18
CA THR A 696 14.84 11.41 23.29
C THR A 696 13.98 10.28 23.86
N HIS A 697 13.70 10.37 25.16
CA HIS A 697 12.79 9.47 25.87
C HIS A 697 11.44 10.15 26.08
N VAL A 698 10.33 9.42 25.92
CA VAL A 698 8.97 9.99 26.03
C VAL A 698 8.71 10.54 27.44
N GLU A 699 9.09 9.77 28.46
CA GLU A 699 9.03 10.16 29.88
C GLU A 699 10.29 10.95 30.33
N GLY A 700 10.96 11.66 29.40
CA GLY A 700 12.16 12.48 29.65
C GLY A 700 13.46 11.72 29.88
N ASN A 701 13.52 10.89 30.92
CA ASN A 701 14.69 10.08 31.30
C ASN A 701 14.48 8.59 31.02
N VAL A 702 15.56 7.86 30.75
CA VAL A 702 15.56 6.40 30.55
C VAL A 702 15.46 5.68 31.90
N ASP A 703 14.27 5.15 32.21
CA ASP A 703 14.01 4.28 33.37
C ASP A 703 13.25 3.02 32.91
N PRO A 704 13.97 1.91 32.71
CA PRO A 704 13.38 0.72 32.09
C PRO A 704 12.36 0.01 32.98
N VAL A 705 12.45 0.15 34.30
CA VAL A 705 11.51 -0.47 35.24
C VAL A 705 10.17 0.26 35.20
N ARG A 706 10.22 1.60 35.21
CA ARG A 706 9.03 2.45 34.99
C ARG A 706 8.39 2.16 33.63
N ASP A 707 9.17 2.00 32.56
CA ASP A 707 8.63 1.78 31.22
C ASP A 707 7.91 0.42 31.09
N ILE A 708 8.40 -0.61 31.78
CA ILE A 708 7.73 -1.91 31.91
C ILE A 708 6.43 -1.76 32.72
N GLN A 709 6.47 -1.05 33.86
CA GLN A 709 5.29 -0.77 34.70
C GLN A 709 4.17 -0.11 33.90
N ILE A 710 4.48 0.99 33.19
CA ILE A 710 3.51 1.71 32.35
C ILE A 710 2.81 0.75 31.40
N ILE A 711 3.54 -0.12 30.70
CA ILE A 711 2.93 -1.04 29.74
C ILE A 711 2.00 -2.04 30.42
N GLN A 712 2.42 -2.65 31.52
CA GLN A 712 1.64 -3.69 32.17
C GLN A 712 0.42 -3.15 32.92
N ASP A 713 0.52 -1.96 33.49
CA ASP A 713 -0.61 -1.29 34.15
C ASP A 713 -1.70 -0.94 33.12
N GLU A 714 -1.34 -0.44 31.94
CA GLU A 714 -2.28 -0.16 30.83
C GLU A 714 -2.97 -1.44 30.32
N LEU A 715 -2.24 -2.55 30.16
CA LEU A 715 -2.82 -3.85 29.78
C LEU A 715 -3.77 -4.37 30.87
N ARG A 716 -3.39 -4.25 32.15
CA ARG A 716 -4.18 -4.68 33.31
C ARG A 716 -5.45 -3.85 33.47
N LEU A 717 -5.37 -2.53 33.38
CA LEU A 717 -6.52 -1.62 33.45
C LEU A 717 -7.54 -1.96 32.36
N LYS A 718 -7.09 -2.28 31.14
CA LYS A 718 -8.00 -2.67 30.06
C LYS A 718 -8.65 -4.04 30.26
N ASP A 719 -7.92 -5.00 30.84
CA ASP A 719 -8.50 -6.29 31.23
C ASP A 719 -9.49 -6.13 32.40
N ILE A 720 -9.22 -5.30 33.40
CA ILE A 720 -10.16 -4.97 34.49
C ILE A 720 -11.46 -4.39 33.90
N GLU A 721 -11.37 -3.38 33.03
CA GLU A 721 -12.54 -2.78 32.36
C GLU A 721 -13.39 -3.85 31.65
N ARG A 722 -12.74 -4.74 30.89
CA ARG A 722 -13.40 -5.83 30.16
C ARG A 722 -14.03 -6.85 31.09
N VAL A 723 -13.33 -7.31 32.13
CA VAL A 723 -13.81 -8.34 33.05
C VAL A 723 -14.96 -7.81 33.91
N VAL A 724 -14.85 -6.60 34.46
CA VAL A 724 -15.95 -5.95 35.22
C VAL A 724 -17.22 -5.88 34.37
N LYS A 725 -17.10 -5.38 33.13
CA LYS A 725 -18.22 -5.28 32.20
C LYS A 725 -18.83 -6.64 31.83
N HIS A 726 -18.00 -7.68 31.72
CA HIS A 726 -18.45 -9.04 31.46
C HIS A 726 -19.19 -9.63 32.69
N VAL A 727 -18.60 -9.52 33.87
CA VAL A 727 -19.18 -9.97 35.15
C VAL A 727 -20.53 -9.32 35.41
N ASP A 728 -20.66 -8.00 35.25
CA ASP A 728 -21.93 -7.31 35.51
C ASP A 728 -23.05 -7.69 34.55
N GLY A 729 -22.71 -7.99 33.27
CA GLY A 729 -23.67 -8.54 32.31
C GLY A 729 -24.06 -9.98 32.65
N PHE A 730 -23.08 -10.80 33.04
CA PHE A 730 -23.27 -12.22 33.35
C PHE A 730 -24.05 -12.43 34.66
N ARG A 731 -23.71 -11.69 35.73
CA ARG A 731 -24.37 -11.68 37.04
C ARG A 731 -25.89 -11.45 36.92
N LYS A 732 -26.29 -10.42 36.15
CA LYS A 732 -27.70 -10.12 35.86
C LYS A 732 -28.44 -11.27 35.17
N GLY A 733 -27.75 -12.09 34.37
CA GLY A 733 -28.32 -13.29 33.78
C GLY A 733 -28.58 -14.39 34.81
N VAL A 734 -27.61 -14.64 35.70
CA VAL A 734 -27.71 -15.64 36.77
C VAL A 734 -28.78 -15.25 37.80
N GLU A 735 -28.87 -13.99 38.19
CA GLU A 735 -29.90 -13.45 39.10
C GLU A 735 -31.32 -13.61 38.56
N ARG A 736 -31.49 -13.55 37.22
CA ARG A 736 -32.75 -13.82 36.52
C ARG A 736 -33.09 -15.31 36.37
N GLY A 737 -32.28 -16.21 36.97
CA GLY A 737 -32.51 -17.65 36.96
C GLY A 737 -32.04 -18.38 35.70
N LEU A 738 -31.34 -17.73 34.78
CA LEU A 738 -30.87 -18.34 33.53
C LEU A 738 -29.64 -19.24 33.78
N GLY A 739 -29.73 -20.52 33.42
CA GLY A 739 -28.57 -21.42 33.33
C GLY A 739 -28.18 -22.22 34.58
N GLY A 740 -29.02 -22.24 35.62
CA GLY A 740 -28.91 -23.22 36.72
C GLY A 740 -27.60 -23.19 37.51
N LYS A 741 -27.08 -24.36 37.91
CA LYS A 741 -25.87 -24.49 38.72
C LYS A 741 -24.59 -24.19 37.94
N GLU A 742 -24.54 -24.53 36.65
CA GLU A 742 -23.34 -24.35 35.81
C GLU A 742 -22.98 -22.87 35.70
N LYS A 743 -23.95 -22.01 35.39
CA LYS A 743 -23.72 -20.56 35.34
C LYS A 743 -23.40 -19.91 36.68
N LYS A 744 -23.75 -20.54 37.81
CA LYS A 744 -23.26 -20.05 39.12
C LYS A 744 -21.76 -20.31 39.28
N ALA A 745 -21.29 -21.50 38.90
CA ALA A 745 -19.85 -21.81 38.90
C ALA A 745 -19.05 -20.95 37.90
N GLU A 746 -19.61 -20.65 36.72
CA GLU A 746 -18.99 -19.70 35.78
C GLU A 746 -18.90 -18.28 36.35
N LEU A 747 -19.94 -17.80 37.06
CA LEU A 747 -19.92 -16.49 37.73
C LEU A 747 -18.88 -16.44 38.86
N GLU A 748 -18.78 -17.47 39.68
CA GLU A 748 -17.76 -17.58 40.74
C GLU A 748 -16.33 -17.56 40.16
N ALA A 749 -16.10 -18.25 39.04
CA ALA A 749 -14.84 -18.21 38.30
C ALA A 749 -14.52 -16.80 37.76
N PHE A 750 -15.49 -16.11 37.13
CA PHE A 750 -15.29 -14.75 36.64
C PHE A 750 -15.04 -13.73 37.78
N LEU A 751 -15.69 -13.89 38.93
CA LEU A 751 -15.44 -13.06 40.13
C LEU A 751 -14.00 -13.24 40.64
N ARG A 752 -13.49 -14.47 40.71
CA ARG A 752 -12.09 -14.74 41.10
C ARG A 752 -11.08 -14.15 40.11
N ILE A 753 -11.39 -14.18 38.81
CA ILE A 753 -10.56 -13.54 37.77
C ILE A 753 -10.56 -12.01 37.92
N GLN A 754 -11.72 -11.43 38.25
CA GLN A 754 -11.85 -9.99 38.51
C GLN A 754 -11.01 -9.56 39.72
N GLU A 755 -11.13 -10.28 40.83
CA GLU A 755 -10.38 -10.03 42.07
C GLU A 755 -8.86 -10.10 41.83
N TRP A 756 -8.39 -11.16 41.16
CA TRP A 756 -6.96 -11.34 40.82
C TRP A 756 -6.37 -10.16 40.04
N LEU A 757 -7.10 -9.66 39.05
CA LEU A 757 -6.69 -8.48 38.27
C LEU A 757 -6.67 -7.20 39.13
N GLN A 758 -7.68 -7.03 40.01
CA GLN A 758 -7.79 -5.88 40.91
C GLN A 758 -6.71 -5.87 42.01
N GLU A 759 -6.16 -7.03 42.39
CA GLU A 759 -4.97 -7.16 43.24
C GLU A 759 -3.65 -6.76 42.55
N GLY A 760 -3.67 -6.33 41.29
CA GLY A 760 -2.46 -5.94 40.56
C GLY A 760 -1.71 -7.10 39.89
N LYS A 761 -2.30 -8.29 39.79
CA LYS A 761 -1.63 -9.51 39.29
C LYS A 761 -2.01 -9.82 37.84
N ASP A 762 -1.04 -10.27 37.04
CA ASP A 762 -1.30 -10.67 35.65
C ASP A 762 -1.96 -12.05 35.60
N VAL A 763 -2.91 -12.23 34.67
CA VAL A 763 -3.66 -13.49 34.52
C VAL A 763 -2.73 -14.67 34.17
N SER A 764 -1.62 -14.41 33.46
CA SER A 764 -0.59 -15.38 33.13
C SER A 764 0.08 -16.04 34.35
N PHE A 765 0.07 -15.41 35.52
CA PHE A 765 0.63 -15.95 36.77
C PHE A 765 -0.40 -16.70 37.64
N GLY A 766 -1.68 -16.67 37.28
CA GLY A 766 -2.74 -17.29 38.07
C GLY A 766 -2.74 -18.82 37.98
N ASN A 767 -2.99 -19.48 39.11
CA ASN A 767 -3.23 -20.93 39.14
C ASN A 767 -4.72 -21.21 38.91
N TRP A 768 -5.07 -21.47 37.65
CA TRP A 768 -6.45 -21.62 37.17
C TRP A 768 -6.84 -23.09 37.00
N SER A 769 -8.07 -23.42 37.40
CA SER A 769 -8.72 -24.70 37.10
C SER A 769 -9.06 -24.83 35.61
N ALA A 770 -9.37 -26.03 35.15
CA ALA A 770 -9.73 -26.27 33.74
C ALA A 770 -10.99 -25.49 33.30
N LEU A 771 -11.93 -25.24 34.21
CA LEU A 771 -13.10 -24.39 33.96
C LEU A 771 -12.66 -22.93 33.74
N GLU A 772 -11.87 -22.39 34.66
CA GLU A 772 -11.37 -21.02 34.59
C GLU A 772 -10.51 -20.78 33.34
N ILE A 773 -9.64 -21.72 32.97
CA ILE A 773 -8.83 -21.61 31.74
C ILE A 773 -9.72 -21.58 30.49
N ASN A 774 -10.78 -22.40 30.44
CA ASN A 774 -11.73 -22.35 29.33
C ASN A 774 -12.45 -20.99 29.25
N LEU A 775 -12.87 -20.44 30.39
CA LEU A 775 -13.53 -19.12 30.44
C LEU A 775 -12.56 -17.98 30.07
N LEU A 776 -11.33 -17.99 30.59
CA LEU A 776 -10.26 -17.04 30.23
C LEU A 776 -9.95 -17.07 28.73
N ASN A 777 -9.94 -18.27 28.13
CA ASN A 777 -9.75 -18.45 26.70
C ASN A 777 -10.88 -17.81 25.86
N THR A 778 -12.12 -17.71 26.38
CA THR A 778 -13.19 -16.97 25.68
C THR A 778 -12.98 -15.45 25.71
N MET A 779 -12.41 -14.92 26.81
CA MET A 779 -12.19 -13.47 26.97
C MET A 779 -10.93 -12.95 26.27
N GLN A 780 -9.95 -13.82 25.97
CA GLN A 780 -8.70 -13.48 25.28
C GLN A 780 -7.98 -12.28 25.94
N LEU A 781 -7.90 -12.26 27.27
CA LEU A 781 -7.33 -11.16 28.05
C LEU A 781 -5.87 -10.83 27.64
N LEU A 782 -5.47 -9.57 27.78
CA LEU A 782 -4.16 -9.06 27.39
C LEU A 782 -3.05 -9.61 28.31
N THR A 783 -3.27 -9.54 29.62
CA THR A 783 -2.40 -10.05 30.69
C THR A 783 -2.37 -11.58 30.79
N ALA A 784 -3.18 -12.30 29.99
CA ALA A 784 -3.10 -13.75 29.86
C ALA A 784 -2.03 -14.20 28.84
N LYS A 785 -1.53 -13.28 28.00
CA LYS A 785 -0.54 -13.57 26.95
C LYS A 785 0.85 -13.72 27.58
N PRO A 786 1.63 -14.77 27.24
CA PRO A 786 2.99 -14.93 27.75
C PRO A 786 3.93 -13.87 27.16
N VAL A 787 4.86 -13.38 27.99
CA VAL A 787 5.79 -12.30 27.68
C VAL A 787 7.23 -12.79 27.65
N VAL A 788 8.01 -12.31 26.68
CA VAL A 788 9.47 -12.44 26.61
C VAL A 788 10.08 -11.04 26.55
N PHE A 789 10.86 -10.67 27.57
CA PHE A 789 11.53 -9.37 27.64
C PHE A 789 12.78 -9.36 26.75
N LEU A 790 12.80 -8.40 25.83
CA LEU A 790 13.92 -8.12 24.93
C LEU A 790 14.57 -6.81 25.37
N VAL A 791 15.64 -6.92 26.16
CA VAL A 791 16.33 -5.78 26.76
C VAL A 791 17.40 -5.27 25.80
N ASN A 792 17.04 -4.24 25.03
CA ASN A 792 17.90 -3.65 24.02
C ASN A 792 18.96 -2.74 24.69
N VAL A 793 20.22 -3.13 24.59
CA VAL A 793 21.40 -2.39 25.09
C VAL A 793 22.28 -1.92 23.92
N SER A 794 23.21 -1.00 24.17
CA SER A 794 24.18 -0.59 23.15
C SER A 794 25.11 -1.75 22.77
N LYS A 795 25.67 -1.73 21.54
CA LYS A 795 26.64 -2.74 21.08
C LYS A 795 27.78 -2.95 22.09
N ARG A 796 28.34 -1.86 22.63
CA ARG A 796 29.40 -1.90 23.65
C ARG A 796 28.98 -2.67 24.90
N ASP A 797 27.79 -2.40 25.42
CA ASP A 797 27.28 -2.99 26.66
C ASP A 797 26.90 -4.47 26.47
N TYR A 798 26.40 -4.83 25.28
CA TYR A 798 26.13 -6.21 24.87
C TYR A 798 27.41 -7.05 24.79
N LEU A 799 28.42 -6.58 24.05
CA LEU A 799 29.67 -7.32 23.82
C LEU A 799 30.46 -7.55 25.12
N ARG A 800 30.50 -6.56 26.02
CA ARG A 800 31.12 -6.70 27.36
C ARG A 800 30.26 -7.46 28.38
N LYS A 801 29.01 -7.81 28.03
CA LYS A 801 28.02 -8.48 28.89
C LYS A 801 27.74 -7.75 30.22
N ALA A 802 27.76 -6.43 30.21
CA ALA A 802 27.52 -5.62 31.41
C ALA A 802 26.76 -4.33 31.08
N ASN A 803 25.66 -4.08 31.79
CA ASN A 803 24.80 -2.91 31.63
C ASN A 803 24.20 -2.51 32.98
N LYS A 804 24.06 -1.19 33.22
CA LYS A 804 23.61 -0.63 34.51
C LYS A 804 22.13 -0.88 34.84
N TYR A 805 21.30 -1.20 33.85
CA TYR A 805 19.86 -1.40 34.03
C TYR A 805 19.47 -2.88 34.19
N LEU A 806 20.22 -3.80 33.59
CA LEU A 806 19.90 -5.24 33.62
C LEU A 806 19.63 -5.81 35.03
N PRO A 807 20.41 -5.48 36.09
CA PRO A 807 20.12 -5.97 37.43
C PRO A 807 18.74 -5.55 37.94
N LYS A 808 18.37 -4.28 37.76
CA LYS A 808 17.07 -3.74 38.19
C LYS A 808 15.88 -4.36 37.43
N ILE A 809 16.07 -4.61 36.12
CA ILE A 809 15.05 -5.29 35.31
C ILE A 809 14.88 -6.74 35.79
N ALA A 810 15.97 -7.45 36.08
CA ALA A 810 15.93 -8.82 36.57
C ALA A 810 15.30 -8.92 37.98
N GLU A 811 15.64 -8.01 38.89
CA GLU A 811 15.03 -7.86 40.21
C GLU A 811 13.51 -7.67 40.09
N TYR A 812 13.07 -6.66 39.33
CA TYR A 812 11.65 -6.36 39.12
C TYR A 812 10.84 -7.50 38.48
N VAL A 813 11.41 -8.23 37.51
CA VAL A 813 10.76 -9.40 36.90
C VAL A 813 10.71 -10.61 37.85
N ASN A 814 11.67 -10.74 38.77
CA ASN A 814 11.64 -11.78 39.79
C ASN A 814 10.58 -11.49 40.87
N GLU A 815 10.49 -10.24 41.36
CA GLU A 815 9.55 -9.82 42.41
C GLU A 815 8.09 -10.11 42.07
N ARG A 816 7.71 -10.01 40.79
CA ARG A 816 6.34 -10.30 40.32
C ARG A 816 6.00 -11.78 40.12
N GLY A 817 6.97 -12.70 40.20
CA GLY A 817 6.74 -14.13 40.01
C GLY A 817 7.81 -14.89 39.21
N GLY A 818 8.76 -14.21 38.56
CA GLY A 818 10.02 -14.83 38.06
C GLY A 818 9.89 -15.89 36.96
N GLY A 819 8.76 -15.99 36.26
CA GLY A 819 8.56 -16.96 35.17
C GLY A 819 8.93 -16.45 33.76
N GLU A 820 8.97 -15.13 33.58
CA GLU A 820 9.17 -14.48 32.28
C GLU A 820 10.64 -14.50 31.85
N GLN A 821 10.88 -14.66 30.56
CA GLN A 821 12.24 -14.79 30.03
C GLN A 821 12.84 -13.42 29.70
N ILE A 822 14.06 -13.15 30.19
CA ILE A 822 14.81 -11.92 29.89
C ILE A 822 15.96 -12.24 28.94
N ILE A 823 15.99 -11.58 27.78
CA ILE A 823 17.03 -11.71 26.77
C ILE A 823 17.65 -10.34 26.51
N PRO A 824 18.89 -10.09 26.95
CA PRO A 824 19.67 -8.95 26.49
C PRO A 824 19.99 -9.12 24.99
N LEU A 825 19.80 -8.06 24.22
CA LEU A 825 20.21 -7.97 22.82
C LEU A 825 20.76 -6.56 22.51
N SER A 826 21.38 -6.38 21.36
CA SER A 826 21.62 -5.07 20.79
C SER A 826 21.14 -5.04 19.36
N CYS A 827 20.05 -4.32 19.07
CA CYS A 827 19.47 -4.29 17.73
C CYS A 827 20.42 -3.69 16.68
N GLU A 828 21.27 -2.74 17.11
CA GLU A 828 22.39 -2.18 16.34
C GLU A 828 23.33 -3.29 15.86
N PHE A 829 23.82 -4.10 16.80
CA PHE A 829 24.76 -5.19 16.52
C PHE A 829 24.13 -6.33 15.70
N GLU A 830 22.87 -6.67 15.95
CA GLU A 830 22.17 -7.70 15.16
C GLU A 830 21.93 -7.29 13.71
N LEU A 831 21.63 -6.01 13.44
CA LEU A 831 21.55 -5.51 12.05
C LEU A 831 22.91 -5.58 11.34
N GLU A 832 23.98 -5.19 12.03
CA GLU A 832 25.36 -5.24 11.52
C GLU A 832 25.78 -6.67 11.14
N LEU A 833 25.49 -7.66 12.00
CA LEU A 833 25.75 -9.07 11.67
C LEU A 833 24.96 -9.55 10.45
N LEU A 834 23.71 -9.11 10.27
CA LEU A 834 22.89 -9.46 9.11
C LEU A 834 23.39 -8.80 7.82
N ASP A 835 23.90 -7.56 7.89
CA ASP A 835 24.51 -6.89 6.73
C ASP A 835 25.89 -7.46 6.37
N MET A 836 26.65 -7.94 7.37
CA MET A 836 27.86 -8.75 7.16
C MET A 836 27.55 -10.11 6.52
N ASP A 837 26.41 -10.73 6.83
CA ASP A 837 25.99 -12.00 6.21
C ASP A 837 25.63 -11.80 4.74
N ALA A 838 24.79 -10.79 4.46
CA ALA A 838 24.38 -10.42 3.11
C ALA A 838 25.54 -9.99 2.20
N SER A 839 26.64 -9.48 2.76
CA SER A 839 27.87 -9.12 2.04
C SER A 839 28.92 -10.25 2.00
N GLY A 840 28.67 -11.39 2.64
CA GLY A 840 29.59 -12.54 2.71
C GLY A 840 30.77 -12.36 3.69
N GLN A 841 30.83 -11.26 4.43
CA GLN A 841 31.90 -10.91 5.35
C GLN A 841 31.77 -11.56 6.73
N LEU A 842 30.57 -12.01 7.11
CA LEU A 842 30.27 -12.55 8.45
C LEU A 842 31.20 -13.72 8.85
N ALA A 843 31.52 -14.60 7.91
CA ALA A 843 32.35 -15.77 8.16
C ALA A 843 33.84 -15.44 8.43
N GLU A 844 34.31 -14.27 8.02
CA GLU A 844 35.65 -13.75 8.34
C GLU A 844 35.61 -13.02 9.68
N TYR A 845 34.65 -12.10 9.86
CA TYR A 845 34.42 -11.39 11.11
C TYR A 845 34.27 -12.32 12.33
N GLN A 846 33.53 -13.43 12.18
CA GLN A 846 33.35 -14.43 13.24
C GLN A 846 34.59 -15.27 13.55
N LYS A 847 35.56 -15.39 12.63
CA LYS A 847 36.85 -16.05 12.91
C LYS A 847 37.74 -15.17 13.79
N GLU A 848 37.77 -13.87 13.49
CA GLU A 848 38.51 -12.88 14.28
C GLU A 848 37.84 -12.61 15.63
N ASN A 849 36.50 -12.59 15.66
CA ASN A 849 35.69 -12.26 16.83
C ASN A 849 34.77 -13.44 17.23
N PRO A 850 35.30 -14.58 17.70
CA PRO A 850 34.53 -15.80 17.96
C PRO A 850 33.48 -15.68 19.08
N THR A 851 33.54 -14.61 19.89
CA THR A 851 32.57 -14.26 20.92
C THR A 851 31.38 -13.44 20.40
N HIS A 852 31.50 -12.84 19.21
CA HIS A 852 30.53 -11.91 18.61
C HIS A 852 29.45 -12.69 17.85
N LYS A 853 28.57 -13.36 18.60
CA LYS A 853 27.49 -14.22 18.07
C LYS A 853 26.12 -13.55 18.20
N SER A 854 25.29 -13.74 17.17
CA SER A 854 23.87 -13.33 17.18
C SER A 854 23.06 -14.07 18.25
N VAL A 855 22.16 -13.35 18.92
CA VAL A 855 21.15 -13.90 19.85
C VAL A 855 19.79 -14.12 19.18
N ILE A 856 19.59 -13.68 17.92
CA ILE A 856 18.29 -13.81 17.20
C ILE A 856 17.79 -15.26 17.18
N ASN A 857 18.67 -16.22 16.92
CA ASN A 857 18.33 -17.65 16.93
C ASN A 857 17.83 -18.17 18.30
N ARG A 858 18.28 -17.56 19.41
CA ARG A 858 17.77 -17.83 20.76
C ARG A 858 16.43 -17.15 20.98
N ILE A 859 16.29 -15.89 20.54
CA ILE A 859 15.03 -15.13 20.64
C ILE A 859 13.89 -15.88 19.94
N LEU A 860 14.08 -16.27 18.67
CA LEU A 860 13.09 -17.02 17.88
C LEU A 860 12.64 -18.31 18.58
N LYS A 861 13.58 -19.12 19.08
CA LYS A 861 13.25 -20.34 19.85
C LYS A 861 12.44 -20.06 21.11
N MET A 862 12.75 -18.96 21.81
CA MET A 862 12.08 -18.61 23.06
C MET A 862 10.69 -18.04 22.81
N GLY A 863 10.47 -17.26 21.75
CA GLY A 863 9.11 -16.87 21.32
C GLY A 863 8.28 -18.04 20.81
N TYR A 864 8.89 -18.98 20.07
CA TYR A 864 8.22 -20.21 19.63
C TYR A 864 7.74 -21.06 20.82
N HIS A 865 8.59 -21.22 21.83
CA HIS A 865 8.22 -21.88 23.08
C HIS A 865 7.15 -21.10 23.86
N ALA A 866 7.23 -19.77 23.93
CA ALA A 866 6.23 -18.92 24.59
C ALA A 866 4.84 -19.03 23.93
N LEU A 867 4.78 -19.19 22.61
CA LEU A 867 3.52 -19.48 21.88
C LEU A 867 2.96 -20.90 22.14
N GLY A 868 3.69 -21.74 22.88
CA GLY A 868 3.33 -23.14 23.14
C GLY A 868 3.49 -24.04 21.91
N LEU A 869 4.36 -23.66 20.97
CA LEU A 869 4.57 -24.38 19.71
C LEU A 869 5.67 -25.45 19.82
N ILE A 870 5.45 -26.52 19.06
CA ILE A 870 6.39 -27.59 18.73
C ILE A 870 6.27 -27.88 17.24
N HIS A 871 7.15 -28.71 16.68
CA HIS A 871 6.96 -29.21 15.32
C HIS A 871 7.32 -30.67 15.17
N PHE A 872 6.65 -31.33 14.21
CA PHE A 872 7.03 -32.63 13.70
C PHE A 872 7.56 -32.48 12.27
N PHE A 873 8.23 -33.51 11.76
CA PHE A 873 8.80 -33.54 10.43
C PHE A 873 8.09 -34.56 9.53
N THR A 874 7.89 -34.18 8.27
CA THR A 874 7.78 -35.13 7.16
C THR A 874 9.10 -35.10 6.41
N ALA A 875 9.69 -36.26 6.12
CA ALA A 875 11.01 -36.35 5.48
C ALA A 875 11.03 -37.44 4.41
N GLY A 876 11.57 -37.10 3.24
CA GLY A 876 11.73 -37.98 2.08
C GLY A 876 12.58 -37.30 1.00
N LYS A 877 12.73 -37.96 -0.16
CA LYS A 877 13.47 -37.38 -1.31
C LYS A 877 12.72 -36.25 -2.02
N ASP A 878 11.40 -36.22 -1.87
CA ASP A 878 10.57 -35.20 -2.50
C ASP A 878 10.58 -33.93 -1.65
N GLU A 879 10.33 -34.05 -0.34
CA GLU A 879 10.29 -32.93 0.61
C GLU A 879 10.85 -33.31 2.00
N VAL A 880 11.56 -32.36 2.63
CA VAL A 880 11.73 -32.32 4.09
C VAL A 880 11.06 -31.05 4.61
N ARG A 881 10.07 -31.21 5.51
CA ARG A 881 9.25 -30.11 6.02
C ARG A 881 9.01 -30.18 7.52
N GLY A 882 9.16 -29.05 8.19
CA GLY A 882 8.78 -28.86 9.60
C GLY A 882 7.35 -28.31 9.73
N TRP A 883 6.47 -29.08 10.37
CA TRP A 883 5.06 -28.75 10.56
C TRP A 883 4.81 -28.22 11.97
N THR A 884 4.54 -26.91 12.06
CA THR A 884 4.29 -26.21 13.34
C THR A 884 2.90 -26.53 13.90
N ILE A 885 2.86 -26.99 15.15
CA ILE A 885 1.63 -27.32 15.88
C ILE A 885 1.74 -26.83 17.34
N ARG A 886 0.60 -26.58 18.01
CA ARG A 886 0.63 -26.42 19.47
C ARG A 886 0.99 -27.74 20.16
N LYS A 887 1.73 -27.65 21.27
CA LYS A 887 1.98 -28.79 22.18
C LYS A 887 0.65 -29.34 22.72
N GLY A 888 0.56 -30.66 22.96
CA GLY A 888 -0.68 -31.32 23.37
C GLY A 888 -1.59 -31.76 22.21
N ARG A 889 -1.23 -31.48 20.96
CA ARG A 889 -2.00 -31.92 19.78
C ARG A 889 -1.92 -33.44 19.58
N LEU A 890 -3.07 -34.05 19.32
CA LEU A 890 -3.16 -35.47 19.00
C LEU A 890 -2.80 -35.74 17.54
N ALA A 891 -2.33 -36.95 17.23
CA ALA A 891 -1.90 -37.36 15.89
C ALA A 891 -2.91 -37.04 14.76
N PRO A 892 -4.24 -37.25 14.90
CA PRO A 892 -5.20 -36.86 13.87
C PRO A 892 -5.22 -35.35 13.62
N GLN A 893 -5.14 -34.55 14.68
CA GLN A 893 -5.15 -33.09 14.62
C GLN A 893 -3.86 -32.52 14.01
N ALA A 894 -2.73 -33.20 14.25
CA ALA A 894 -1.47 -32.89 13.59
C ALA A 894 -1.51 -33.23 12.09
N ALA A 895 -2.14 -34.35 11.72
CA ALA A 895 -2.35 -34.74 10.33
C ALA A 895 -3.26 -33.73 9.58
N GLY A 896 -4.29 -33.20 10.25
CA GLY A 896 -5.17 -32.15 9.74
C GLY A 896 -4.48 -30.86 9.30
N VAL A 897 -3.29 -30.58 9.82
CA VAL A 897 -2.45 -29.42 9.42
C VAL A 897 -1.84 -29.62 8.02
N ILE A 898 -1.63 -30.86 7.60
CA ILE A 898 -1.18 -31.20 6.25
C ILE A 898 -2.38 -31.16 5.30
N HIS A 899 -3.47 -31.85 5.66
CA HIS A 899 -4.72 -31.84 4.91
C HIS A 899 -5.89 -32.29 5.79
N THR A 900 -7.06 -31.67 5.65
CA THR A 900 -8.23 -32.01 6.49
C THR A 900 -8.71 -33.45 6.34
N ASP A 901 -8.46 -34.08 5.20
CA ASP A 901 -8.84 -35.49 4.97
C ASP A 901 -7.91 -36.48 5.69
N PHE A 902 -6.66 -36.11 6.00
CA PHE A 902 -5.82 -36.94 6.89
C PHE A 902 -6.39 -37.01 8.31
N GLU A 903 -7.06 -35.95 8.79
CA GLU A 903 -7.72 -35.94 10.11
C GLU A 903 -9.02 -36.75 10.09
N LYS A 904 -9.88 -36.53 9.10
CA LYS A 904 -11.16 -37.27 8.95
C LYS A 904 -10.93 -38.76 8.72
N GLY A 905 -10.05 -39.08 7.76
CA GLY A 905 -9.72 -40.45 7.34
C GLY A 905 -8.66 -41.14 8.19
N PHE A 906 -8.21 -40.54 9.31
CA PHE A 906 -7.07 -41.03 10.09
C PHE A 906 -7.21 -42.51 10.48
N ILE A 907 -6.25 -43.33 10.05
CA ILE A 907 -6.09 -44.72 10.48
C ILE A 907 -5.03 -44.79 11.59
N MET A 908 -3.80 -44.38 11.28
CA MET A 908 -2.65 -44.42 12.19
C MET A 908 -1.54 -43.46 11.74
N ALA A 909 -0.61 -43.15 12.64
CA ALA A 909 0.64 -42.47 12.34
C ALA A 909 1.81 -43.45 12.53
N GLU A 910 2.67 -43.61 11.52
CA GLU A 910 3.97 -44.25 11.66
C GLU A 910 4.96 -43.19 12.16
N VAL A 911 5.40 -43.32 13.41
CA VAL A 911 6.19 -42.31 14.13
C VAL A 911 7.55 -42.90 14.50
N GLN A 912 8.63 -42.20 14.15
CA GLN A 912 9.98 -42.45 14.63
C GLN A 912 10.54 -41.16 15.27
N ALA A 913 11.23 -41.29 16.40
CA ALA A 913 11.89 -40.13 17.00
C ALA A 913 13.13 -39.75 16.17
N PHE A 914 13.40 -38.44 16.02
CA PHE A 914 14.62 -37.97 15.37
C PHE A 914 15.91 -38.60 15.94
N ALA A 915 15.95 -38.81 17.27
CA ALA A 915 17.09 -39.44 17.93
C ALA A 915 17.33 -40.89 17.45
N ASP A 916 16.28 -41.70 17.32
CA ASP A 916 16.37 -43.06 16.78
C ASP A 916 16.86 -43.02 15.31
N LEU A 917 16.32 -42.14 14.45
CA LEU A 917 16.79 -42.05 13.06
C LEU A 917 18.26 -41.61 12.95
N LYS A 918 18.72 -40.76 13.87
CA LYS A 918 20.12 -40.32 13.94
C LYS A 918 21.07 -41.42 14.44
N GLU A 919 20.62 -42.26 15.37
CA GLU A 919 21.38 -43.42 15.89
C GLU A 919 21.48 -44.55 14.85
N TYR A 920 20.34 -44.99 14.29
CA TYR A 920 20.27 -46.16 13.40
C TYR A 920 20.56 -45.85 11.92
N GLY A 921 20.60 -44.57 11.54
CA GLY A 921 21.07 -44.12 10.23
C GLY A 921 20.10 -44.29 9.06
N THR A 922 19.18 -45.26 9.06
CA THR A 922 18.13 -45.40 8.03
C THR A 922 16.79 -45.83 8.63
N GLU A 923 15.68 -45.48 7.97
CA GLU A 923 14.33 -45.91 8.39
C GLU A 923 14.19 -47.43 8.45
N GLU A 924 14.84 -48.16 7.54
CA GLU A 924 14.90 -49.62 7.60
C GLU A 924 15.58 -50.13 8.86
N ALA A 925 16.66 -49.48 9.30
CA ALA A 925 17.39 -49.86 10.52
C ALA A 925 16.56 -49.52 11.77
N VAL A 926 15.93 -48.34 11.82
CA VAL A 926 14.95 -47.94 12.85
C VAL A 926 13.79 -48.95 12.94
N LYS A 927 13.27 -49.40 11.79
CA LYS A 927 12.22 -50.42 11.70
C LYS A 927 12.69 -51.80 12.16
N LYS A 928 13.89 -52.23 11.76
CA LYS A 928 14.53 -53.49 12.22
C LYS A 928 14.81 -53.48 13.73
N ALA A 929 15.11 -52.31 14.31
CA ALA A 929 15.27 -52.11 15.75
C ALA A 929 13.95 -51.99 16.52
N GLY A 930 12.78 -52.09 15.86
CA GLY A 930 11.47 -51.95 16.49
C GLY A 930 11.15 -50.54 17.02
N LYS A 931 11.89 -49.52 16.55
CA LYS A 931 11.75 -48.12 16.99
C LYS A 931 10.73 -47.31 16.17
N LEU A 932 10.40 -47.76 14.96
CA LEU A 932 9.29 -47.21 14.16
C LEU A 932 7.96 -47.68 14.76
N LYS A 933 7.23 -46.78 15.44
CA LYS A 933 6.01 -47.08 16.18
C LYS A 933 4.77 -46.75 15.36
N GLN A 934 3.78 -47.63 15.38
CA GLN A 934 2.44 -47.33 14.87
C GLN A 934 1.58 -46.76 16.00
N GLN A 935 1.12 -45.52 15.82
CA GLN A 935 0.41 -44.73 16.83
C GLN A 935 -1.05 -44.49 16.42
N GLY A 936 -1.96 -44.65 17.38
CA GLY A 936 -3.40 -44.46 17.20
C GLY A 936 -3.89 -43.04 17.52
N LYS A 937 -5.21 -42.83 17.42
CA LYS A 937 -5.87 -41.51 17.57
C LYS A 937 -5.61 -40.77 18.90
N LYS A 938 -5.23 -41.48 19.97
CA LYS A 938 -4.91 -40.92 21.30
C LYS A 938 -3.43 -40.56 21.50
N TYR A 939 -2.58 -40.69 20.49
CA TYR A 939 -1.17 -40.31 20.61
C TYR A 939 -1.00 -38.79 20.57
N GLU A 940 -0.34 -38.23 21.57
CA GLU A 940 0.12 -36.84 21.58
C GLU A 940 1.45 -36.74 20.83
N VAL A 941 1.51 -35.90 19.80
CA VAL A 941 2.72 -35.71 18.97
C VAL A 941 3.81 -35.02 19.79
N GLN A 942 5.03 -35.55 19.72
CA GLN A 942 6.20 -35.04 20.41
C GLN A 942 7.04 -34.15 19.49
N ASP A 943 7.80 -33.24 20.10
CA ASP A 943 8.64 -32.29 19.36
C ASP A 943 9.82 -33.01 18.67
N GLY A 944 9.93 -32.83 17.35
CA GLY A 944 10.90 -33.51 16.50
C GLY A 944 10.55 -34.96 16.14
N ASP A 945 9.31 -35.40 16.36
CA ASP A 945 8.81 -36.65 15.75
C ASP A 945 8.91 -36.57 14.22
N ILE A 946 9.27 -37.68 13.58
CA ILE A 946 9.23 -37.83 12.12
C ILE A 946 8.06 -38.76 11.82
N ILE A 947 7.06 -38.26 11.07
CA ILE A 947 5.75 -38.89 10.97
C ILE A 947 5.36 -39.17 9.52
N PHE A 948 4.87 -40.39 9.26
CA PHE A 948 4.14 -40.74 8.06
C PHE A 948 2.69 -41.12 8.43
N PHE A 949 1.71 -40.36 7.96
CA PHE A 949 0.29 -40.62 8.25
C PHE A 949 -0.31 -41.66 7.29
N LYS A 950 -1.10 -42.60 7.82
CA LYS A 950 -1.98 -43.49 7.05
C LYS A 950 -3.43 -43.03 7.24
N PHE A 951 -4.13 -42.86 6.15
CA PHE A 951 -5.54 -42.48 6.11
C PHE A 951 -6.28 -43.30 5.05
N ASN A 952 -7.61 -43.34 5.15
CA ASN A 952 -8.47 -43.92 4.12
C ASN A 952 -9.00 -42.79 3.23
N ASN A 953 -9.00 -43.01 1.90
CA ASN A 953 -9.77 -42.18 0.96
C ASN A 953 -11.27 -42.47 1.07
#